data_AF-A0A7G9QNF4-F1
#
_entry.id   AF-A0A7G9QNF4-F1
#
_cell.length_a   1.000
_cell.length_b   1.000
_cell.length_c   1.000
_cell.angle_alpha   90.00
_cell.angle_beta   90.00
_cell.angle_gamma   90.00
#
_symmetry.space_group_name_H-M   'P 1'
#
loop_
_entity.id
_entity.type
_entity.pdbx_description
1 polymer ?
#
loop_
_entity_poly.entity_id
_entity_poly.type
_entity_poly.pdbx_seq_one_letter_code
_entity_poly.pdbx_strand_id
1 'polypeptide(L)'
;MIRLTFKFILASFLFAIFILFSLDTHAEVFIVTSNADAGSGTLRDALIKAAANGSTDKDFIHFNLADQSEGGRTITLLSQLPDVSSNLDIDGSTQTGIVFGRSTAKIQVIAAFTFQNSYIGLNINTVNDVGIYGLYIRNITVFNLSSGVIFERVIGVAMTASKNIRLGDVGRGNVICGFNRDLASNFRLSSNNDSYVENFSMKSTFLGVEADGLTEPPRTNALQSYNAYMQNLYGIVNIGDGTPGGQNVVAKGFYVNQINTGQYADPIYTTPAFINFKYNILGNNLDLSVANNLAANAGIYIGSSAPYTLSTIKIEDNVVGGSTAIQLSGVKNPVEIKRNYIGVSRNLIKITNVQTGIFVYYVDKVQIGGDNPADANYIGYCKPINVWPNTSAAINKNSFFCTTNSYPMILDNYGMRTPPKVEITGTTASTLSGTATPNSTIELFYSDLCGTCSPETYFATAVADASGNWQYSGVLLRSVIASATLNGITSEFTRIRVDVSGVKVINTCGSTGSITGLLPLSASYVEWLDATGNVVGRGKDLLNVPIGTYRLKATNGDCSEVTPWFEIKKGLITNATNVQTRNPACGTGGSISGLQVVNNTSSPTVYSWKNELGTEVATTLNLTNVTPGKYTLSISTLDNSCTDTYGPVTLITTTGPNISLLSLSIKPANCGTNSGSITGIIATGSGTLTYKWKNGNNVQVASIKDLVNQPPGKYTLEVSDQSSCGAVITPVITIPDANAITIDDSQKQVFNPNCSGSNGSIKGLLITGANSYTWKNIGGQVVGNQLDLDGVPSGSYQLTASNPSCNKTYDLTLVTQPNLIDARGITKIITDASCGLNNGKIIVTMQNTSHLPKSYRWEDKSGNTVGGNTAVLENVDAGDYSVYGIDDNGCEIYLITYSIKRQAELALVNSNVRIADDNCNQRLGSITGMQISGGFAPYSYKWTNSAGIQVGNNLDIYNLPKGNYKLEVTDALNCSPLISNVVVDNLTSQITAPTVTPIQLCSPGEATLRASGSIKATSYALYESEESSFPIDVSVSGIFKVDVRGDKNYFIAQRIGDCESIKLEVKITVGLSGLTVANSISPNNDGINDIWNLKGIENYPKAQIQIFNRVGNKVYESVGYNMPFDGTIKGSRLPVGVYYYIIKLSQACEIVTGSITLLY
;
A
#
# COMPACT_ATOMS: atom_id res chain seq x y z
N MET A 1 -38.45 5.50 81.85
CA MET A 1 -38.83 5.37 80.42
C MET A 1 -38.39 6.55 79.55
N ILE A 2 -38.50 7.81 80.00
CA ILE A 2 -38.13 8.99 79.18
C ILE A 2 -36.61 9.22 79.01
N ARG A 3 -35.76 8.67 79.91
CA ARG A 3 -34.29 8.75 79.79
C ARG A 3 -33.65 7.80 78.77
N LEU A 4 -34.37 6.76 78.31
CA LEU A 4 -33.85 5.84 77.27
C LEU A 4 -34.08 6.38 75.85
N THR A 5 -35.20 7.08 75.63
CA THR A 5 -35.58 7.61 74.31
C THR A 5 -34.75 8.81 73.89
N PHE A 6 -34.31 9.65 74.84
CA PHE A 6 -33.46 10.82 74.55
C PHE A 6 -32.01 10.44 74.19
N LYS A 7 -31.49 9.32 74.70
CA LYS A 7 -30.18 8.80 74.30
C LYS A 7 -30.19 8.17 72.91
N PHE A 8 -31.31 7.57 72.49
CA PHE A 8 -31.47 7.01 71.14
C PHE A 8 -31.59 8.10 70.07
N ILE A 9 -32.34 9.18 70.32
CA ILE A 9 -32.54 10.26 69.34
C ILE A 9 -31.27 11.10 69.17
N LEU A 10 -30.52 11.38 70.25
CA LEU A 10 -29.25 12.10 70.16
C LEU A 10 -28.16 11.25 69.48
N ALA A 11 -28.16 9.93 69.69
CA ALA A 11 -27.25 9.01 68.99
C ALA A 11 -27.60 8.92 67.49
N SER A 12 -28.88 8.84 67.12
CA SER A 12 -29.30 8.80 65.70
C SER A 12 -29.07 10.12 64.96
N PHE A 13 -29.15 11.27 65.64
CA PHE A 13 -28.89 12.59 65.03
C PHE A 13 -27.38 12.87 64.87
N LEU A 14 -26.55 12.44 65.83
CA LEU A 14 -25.09 12.46 65.69
C LEU A 14 -24.60 11.45 64.65
N PHE A 15 -25.25 10.28 64.52
CA PHE A 15 -24.93 9.27 63.49
C PHE A 15 -25.30 9.75 62.07
N ALA A 16 -26.41 10.48 61.91
CA ALA A 16 -26.82 11.06 60.63
C ALA A 16 -25.91 12.23 60.19
N ILE A 17 -25.42 13.06 61.13
CA ILE A 17 -24.45 14.13 60.83
C ILE A 17 -23.07 13.53 60.53
N PHE A 18 -22.68 12.41 61.16
CA PHE A 18 -21.43 11.71 60.82
C PHE A 18 -21.45 11.10 59.42
N ILE A 19 -22.60 10.60 58.95
CA ILE A 19 -22.78 10.03 57.60
C ILE A 19 -22.82 11.12 56.51
N LEU A 20 -23.26 12.34 56.84
CA LEU A 20 -23.29 13.48 55.91
C LEU A 20 -21.93 14.21 55.78
N PHE A 21 -20.96 13.93 56.65
CA PHE A 21 -19.59 14.45 56.59
C PHE A 21 -18.54 13.38 56.23
N SER A 22 -18.95 12.16 55.84
CA SER A 22 -18.03 11.02 55.61
C SER A 22 -18.00 10.48 54.17
N LEU A 23 -18.39 11.27 53.17
CA LEU A 23 -18.40 10.86 51.76
C LEU A 23 -17.51 11.74 50.88
N ASP A 24 -16.35 12.14 51.39
CA ASP A 24 -15.24 12.45 50.50
C ASP A 24 -14.71 11.12 49.99
N THR A 25 -15.11 10.73 48.77
CA THR A 25 -14.52 9.57 48.10
C THR A 25 -13.09 9.96 47.70
N HIS A 26 -12.13 9.27 48.31
CA HIS A 26 -10.70 9.45 48.04
C HIS A 26 -10.17 8.28 47.21
N ALA A 27 -8.99 8.46 46.62
CA ALA A 27 -8.25 7.37 45.99
C ALA A 27 -8.12 6.16 46.93
N GLU A 28 -8.55 4.98 46.46
CA GLU A 28 -8.48 3.72 47.20
C GLU A 28 -7.47 2.75 46.57
N VAL A 29 -6.89 1.88 47.40
CA VAL A 29 -6.01 0.80 46.96
C VAL A 29 -6.72 -0.55 47.11
N PHE A 30 -7.08 -1.16 45.99
CA PHE A 30 -7.67 -2.50 45.94
C PHE A 30 -6.58 -3.56 45.75
N ILE A 31 -6.44 -4.47 46.72
CA ILE A 31 -5.40 -5.50 46.69
C ILE A 31 -5.97 -6.83 46.16
N VAL A 32 -5.41 -7.31 45.06
CA VAL A 32 -5.66 -8.66 44.52
C VAL A 32 -4.87 -9.67 45.34
N THR A 33 -5.59 -10.60 45.98
CA THR A 33 -5.04 -11.63 46.87
C THR A 33 -5.36 -13.05 46.40
N SER A 34 -6.19 -13.20 45.37
CA SER A 34 -6.57 -14.46 44.75
C SER A 34 -6.30 -14.47 43.24
N ASN A 35 -5.76 -15.57 42.72
CA ASN A 35 -5.52 -15.79 41.30
C ASN A 35 -6.71 -16.45 40.57
N ALA A 36 -7.86 -16.60 41.24
CA ALA A 36 -9.08 -17.10 40.63
C ALA A 36 -9.71 -16.09 39.63
N ASP A 37 -10.54 -16.57 38.70
CA ASP A 37 -11.23 -15.73 37.70
C ASP A 37 -12.26 -14.76 38.30
N ALA A 38 -12.94 -15.16 39.38
CA ALA A 38 -14.01 -14.39 40.02
C ALA A 38 -14.11 -14.69 41.53
N GLY A 39 -14.85 -13.84 42.24
CA GLY A 39 -15.01 -13.91 43.70
C GLY A 39 -14.14 -12.88 44.42
N SER A 40 -14.29 -12.80 45.75
CA SER A 40 -13.61 -11.78 46.56
C SER A 40 -12.09 -11.87 46.44
N GLY A 41 -11.42 -10.72 46.32
CA GLY A 41 -9.96 -10.62 46.26
C GLY A 41 -9.35 -10.98 44.90
N THR A 42 -10.16 -11.21 43.87
CA THR A 42 -9.70 -11.42 42.48
C THR A 42 -9.49 -10.10 41.74
N LEU A 43 -8.78 -10.14 40.61
CA LEU A 43 -8.63 -8.97 39.72
C LEU A 43 -10.00 -8.45 39.24
N ARG A 44 -10.95 -9.34 38.98
CA ARG A 44 -12.32 -8.98 38.58
C ARG A 44 -13.04 -8.21 39.69
N ASP A 45 -12.95 -8.68 40.94
CA ASP A 45 -13.52 -7.99 42.11
C ASP A 45 -12.87 -6.61 42.31
N ALA A 46 -11.56 -6.51 42.14
CA ALA A 46 -10.83 -5.24 42.25
C ALA A 46 -11.27 -4.21 41.18
N LEU A 47 -11.46 -4.64 39.92
CA LEU A 47 -11.97 -3.77 38.85
C LEU A 47 -13.40 -3.28 39.13
N ILE A 48 -14.28 -4.17 39.61
CA ILE A 48 -15.67 -3.81 39.96
C ILE A 48 -15.68 -2.79 41.11
N LYS A 49 -14.82 -2.97 42.13
CA LYS A 49 -14.73 -2.05 43.27
C LYS A 49 -14.17 -0.69 42.86
N ALA A 50 -13.12 -0.65 42.05
CA ALA A 50 -12.58 0.61 41.51
C ALA A 50 -13.61 1.38 40.67
N ALA A 51 -14.43 0.67 39.89
CA ALA A 51 -15.54 1.30 39.16
C ALA A 51 -16.63 1.84 40.12
N ALA A 52 -16.88 1.16 41.23
CA ALA A 52 -17.90 1.53 42.21
C ALA A 52 -17.46 2.63 43.19
N ASN A 53 -16.14 2.84 43.39
CA ASN A 53 -15.62 3.89 44.28
C ASN A 53 -16.07 5.29 43.85
N GLY A 54 -16.17 5.53 42.53
CA GLY A 54 -16.71 6.78 41.98
C GLY A 54 -15.92 8.04 42.33
N SER A 55 -14.70 7.89 42.86
CA SER A 55 -13.77 8.97 43.17
C SER A 55 -13.30 9.68 41.90
N THR A 56 -13.08 11.00 41.98
CA THR A 56 -12.39 11.75 40.92
C THR A 56 -10.87 11.61 41.01
N ASP A 57 -10.34 11.26 42.20
CA ASP A 57 -8.95 10.88 42.38
C ASP A 57 -8.70 9.48 41.82
N LYS A 58 -7.48 9.26 41.34
CA LYS A 58 -7.08 7.99 40.71
C LYS A 58 -6.95 6.86 41.75
N ASP A 59 -7.63 5.75 41.49
CA ASP A 59 -7.53 4.52 42.29
C ASP A 59 -6.30 3.69 41.92
N PHE A 60 -6.01 2.66 42.73
CA PHE A 60 -4.90 1.74 42.51
C PHE A 60 -5.33 0.29 42.68
N ILE A 61 -4.96 -0.59 41.74
CA ILE A 61 -5.02 -2.03 41.90
C ILE A 61 -3.60 -2.56 42.10
N HIS A 62 -3.35 -3.11 43.29
CA HIS A 62 -2.09 -3.75 43.66
C HIS A 62 -2.27 -5.27 43.78
N PHE A 63 -1.18 -6.02 43.74
CA PHE A 63 -1.17 -7.47 43.80
C PHE A 63 -0.33 -7.96 44.97
N ASN A 64 -0.90 -8.87 45.75
CA ASN A 64 -0.23 -9.56 46.86
C ASN A 64 -0.75 -11.01 46.95
N LEU A 65 -0.58 -11.76 45.87
CA LEU A 65 -0.89 -13.19 45.79
C LEU A 65 0.08 -13.96 46.70
N ALA A 66 -0.47 -14.86 47.53
CA ALA A 66 0.31 -15.57 48.53
C ALA A 66 1.32 -16.57 47.92
N ASP A 67 0.91 -17.29 46.87
CA ASP A 67 1.79 -18.20 46.14
C ASP A 67 2.66 -17.42 45.15
N GLN A 68 3.96 -17.38 45.42
CA GLN A 68 4.97 -16.68 44.60
C GLN A 68 5.47 -17.52 43.42
N SER A 69 5.03 -18.77 43.28
CA SER A 69 5.33 -19.61 42.12
C SER A 69 4.81 -18.95 40.83
N GLU A 70 5.28 -19.42 39.68
CA GLU A 70 4.78 -18.94 38.39
C GLU A 70 3.26 -19.14 38.29
N GLY A 71 2.78 -20.36 38.56
CA GLY A 71 1.34 -20.68 38.55
C GLY A 71 0.53 -19.92 39.61
N GLY A 72 1.11 -19.67 40.78
CA GLY A 72 0.48 -18.86 41.84
C GLY A 72 0.23 -17.41 41.42
N ARG A 73 1.07 -16.87 40.53
CA ARG A 73 0.98 -15.51 39.99
C ARG A 73 0.31 -15.44 38.61
N THR A 74 -0.24 -16.55 38.14
CA THR A 74 -1.01 -16.64 36.90
C THR A 74 -2.50 -16.65 37.20
N ILE A 75 -3.19 -15.61 36.72
CA ILE A 75 -4.65 -15.48 36.75
C ILE A 75 -5.19 -16.04 35.44
N THR A 76 -5.90 -17.17 35.51
CA THR A 76 -6.54 -17.78 34.34
C THR A 76 -7.98 -17.29 34.23
N LEU A 77 -8.26 -16.54 33.18
CA LEU A 77 -9.58 -16.00 32.90
C LEU A 77 -10.46 -17.07 32.24
N LEU A 78 -11.69 -17.18 32.74
CA LEU A 78 -12.74 -18.04 32.18
C LEU A 78 -13.82 -17.23 31.43
N SER A 79 -13.79 -15.90 31.58
CA SER A 79 -14.68 -14.97 30.89
C SER A 79 -14.04 -13.58 30.75
N GLN A 80 -14.58 -12.73 29.88
CA GLN A 80 -14.07 -11.36 29.68
C GLN A 80 -14.08 -10.55 30.98
N LEU A 81 -12.98 -9.81 31.25
CA LEU A 81 -12.90 -8.89 32.39
C LEU A 81 -13.83 -7.69 32.21
N PRO A 82 -14.32 -7.08 33.30
CA PRO A 82 -15.01 -5.79 33.25
C PRO A 82 -14.16 -4.73 32.55
N ASP A 83 -14.82 -3.76 31.91
CA ASP A 83 -14.15 -2.58 31.34
C ASP A 83 -13.46 -1.78 32.45
N VAL A 84 -12.32 -1.16 32.13
CA VAL A 84 -11.69 -0.16 32.98
C VAL A 84 -12.49 1.13 32.80
N SER A 85 -13.39 1.42 33.75
CA SER A 85 -14.39 2.50 33.66
C SER A 85 -14.17 3.65 34.66
N SER A 86 -13.05 3.69 35.38
CA SER A 86 -12.64 4.79 36.28
C SER A 86 -11.13 5.07 36.19
N ASN A 87 -10.70 6.26 36.61
CA ASN A 87 -9.29 6.65 36.65
C ASN A 87 -8.54 5.68 37.59
N LEU A 88 -7.57 4.94 37.06
CA LEU A 88 -7.01 3.78 37.77
C LEU A 88 -5.61 3.40 37.29
N ASP A 89 -4.70 3.12 38.23
CA ASP A 89 -3.46 2.41 37.95
C ASP A 89 -3.59 0.92 38.32
N ILE A 90 -3.38 0.02 37.36
CA ILE A 90 -3.26 -1.43 37.59
C ILE A 90 -1.78 -1.79 37.59
N ASP A 91 -1.22 -2.11 38.76
CA ASP A 91 0.22 -2.29 38.93
C ASP A 91 0.59 -3.69 39.45
N GLY A 92 0.82 -4.61 38.51
CA GLY A 92 1.33 -5.95 38.78
C GLY A 92 2.76 -5.98 39.33
N SER A 93 3.54 -4.89 39.21
CA SER A 93 4.90 -4.85 39.72
C SER A 93 4.97 -4.80 41.25
N THR A 94 3.84 -4.45 41.89
CA THR A 94 3.65 -4.52 43.35
C THR A 94 3.70 -5.93 43.91
N GLN A 95 3.43 -6.95 43.08
CA GLN A 95 3.64 -8.34 43.43
C GLN A 95 5.12 -8.59 43.75
N THR A 96 5.39 -9.38 44.80
CA THR A 96 6.76 -9.83 45.09
C THR A 96 7.16 -11.03 44.21
N GLY A 97 8.43 -11.42 44.21
CA GLY A 97 8.89 -12.58 43.43
C GLY A 97 9.54 -12.27 42.08
N ILE A 98 9.86 -13.34 41.36
CA ILE A 98 10.71 -13.33 40.15
C ILE A 98 9.91 -12.83 38.95
N VAL A 99 10.51 -11.97 38.13
CA VAL A 99 9.90 -11.50 36.88
C VAL A 99 9.69 -12.63 35.87
N PHE A 100 8.74 -12.48 34.95
CA PHE A 100 8.54 -13.43 33.86
C PHE A 100 9.57 -13.22 32.75
N GLY A 101 10.35 -14.25 32.43
CA GLY A 101 11.32 -14.25 31.34
C GLY A 101 12.36 -13.12 31.43
N ARG A 102 12.49 -12.35 30.35
CA ARG A 102 13.35 -11.15 30.24
C ARG A 102 12.56 -9.84 30.44
N SER A 103 11.26 -9.93 30.66
CA SER A 103 10.41 -8.78 30.97
C SER A 103 10.55 -8.36 32.43
N THR A 104 9.86 -7.29 32.81
CA THR A 104 9.70 -6.86 34.21
C THR A 104 8.31 -7.18 34.77
N ALA A 105 7.47 -7.89 34.01
CA ALA A 105 6.15 -8.27 34.46
C ALA A 105 6.23 -9.29 35.60
N LYS A 106 5.30 -9.21 36.55
CA LYS A 106 5.26 -10.09 37.74
C LYS A 106 3.91 -10.75 37.98
N ILE A 107 2.88 -10.34 37.25
CA ILE A 107 1.56 -10.98 37.23
C ILE A 107 1.24 -11.40 35.81
N GLN A 108 0.81 -12.64 35.62
CA GLN A 108 0.35 -13.13 34.33
C GLN A 108 -1.17 -13.23 34.32
N VAL A 109 -1.79 -12.77 33.24
CA VAL A 109 -3.22 -12.88 32.98
C VAL A 109 -3.41 -13.66 31.68
N ILE A 110 -3.96 -14.87 31.77
CA ILE A 110 -4.13 -15.76 30.62
C ILE A 110 -5.61 -15.88 30.27
N ALA A 111 -5.96 -15.65 29.01
CA ALA A 111 -7.26 -16.00 28.46
C ALA A 111 -7.29 -17.45 27.98
N ALA A 112 -8.09 -18.31 28.63
CA ALA A 112 -8.17 -19.75 28.35
C ALA A 112 -9.59 -20.23 28.01
N PHE A 113 -10.42 -19.36 27.43
CA PHE A 113 -11.81 -19.67 27.05
C PHE A 113 -12.07 -19.43 25.55
N THR A 114 -13.08 -20.10 25.00
CA THR A 114 -13.52 -19.92 23.62
C THR A 114 -14.55 -18.78 23.54
N PHE A 115 -14.41 -17.92 22.52
CA PHE A 115 -15.36 -16.84 22.24
C PHE A 115 -15.65 -16.79 20.74
N GLN A 116 -16.88 -16.41 20.36
CA GLN A 116 -17.32 -16.56 18.97
C GLN A 116 -16.90 -15.43 18.03
N ASN A 117 -16.81 -14.18 18.52
CA ASN A 117 -16.68 -13.01 17.63
C ASN A 117 -15.68 -11.92 18.09
N SER A 118 -15.39 -11.78 19.38
CA SER A 118 -14.48 -10.75 19.90
C SER A 118 -14.00 -11.05 21.31
N TYR A 119 -12.78 -10.62 21.63
CA TYR A 119 -12.25 -10.62 22.99
C TYR A 119 -11.30 -9.45 23.18
N ILE A 120 -11.35 -8.84 24.37
CA ILE A 120 -10.40 -7.83 24.79
C ILE A 120 -9.83 -8.25 26.14
N GLY A 121 -8.50 -8.28 26.26
CA GLY A 121 -7.81 -8.53 27.52
C GLY A 121 -8.14 -7.47 28.57
N LEU A 122 -7.83 -6.21 28.27
CA LEU A 122 -8.23 -5.03 29.04
C LEU A 122 -8.83 -3.96 28.12
N ASN A 123 -10.04 -3.52 28.43
CA ASN A 123 -10.76 -2.53 27.65
C ASN A 123 -10.85 -1.21 28.42
N ILE A 124 -10.10 -0.19 27.97
CA ILE A 124 -10.17 1.16 28.50
C ILE A 124 -11.12 1.96 27.60
N ASN A 125 -12.23 2.41 28.17
CA ASN A 125 -13.30 3.03 27.39
C ASN A 125 -13.87 4.24 28.12
N THR A 126 -13.82 5.42 27.51
CA THR A 126 -14.40 6.66 28.05
C THR A 126 -13.86 7.06 29.42
N VAL A 127 -12.57 6.79 29.69
CA VAL A 127 -11.90 7.09 30.97
C VAL A 127 -10.64 7.92 30.73
N ASN A 128 -10.29 8.73 31.72
CA ASN A 128 -9.07 9.53 31.69
C ASN A 128 -8.08 9.00 32.75
N ASP A 129 -6.79 9.16 32.52
CA ASP A 129 -5.75 8.83 33.51
C ASP A 129 -5.75 7.35 33.97
N VAL A 130 -5.30 6.46 33.07
CA VAL A 130 -5.13 5.03 33.37
C VAL A 130 -3.68 4.61 33.18
N GLY A 131 -3.15 3.87 34.15
CA GLY A 131 -1.84 3.24 34.09
C GLY A 131 -1.94 1.72 34.12
N ILE A 132 -1.18 1.03 33.27
CA ILE A 132 -1.07 -0.44 33.30
C ILE A 132 0.42 -0.79 33.40
N TYR A 133 0.81 -1.49 34.46
CA TYR A 133 2.20 -1.78 34.78
C TYR A 133 2.39 -3.23 35.24
N GLY A 134 3.54 -3.82 34.90
CA GLY A 134 3.98 -5.12 35.42
C GLY A 134 3.09 -6.32 35.04
N LEU A 135 2.24 -6.22 34.02
CA LEU A 135 1.33 -7.30 33.60
C LEU A 135 1.86 -8.07 32.39
N TYR A 136 1.72 -9.40 32.43
CA TYR A 136 1.90 -10.30 31.29
C TYR A 136 0.54 -10.81 30.83
N ILE A 137 -0.07 -10.11 29.86
CA ILE A 137 -1.38 -10.42 29.30
C ILE A 137 -1.19 -11.34 28.09
N ARG A 138 -1.70 -12.57 28.17
CA ARG A 138 -1.50 -13.59 27.14
C ARG A 138 -2.81 -14.23 26.72
N ASN A 139 -3.01 -14.39 25.41
CA ASN A 139 -4.03 -15.27 24.88
C ASN A 139 -3.41 -16.57 24.37
N ILE A 140 -4.00 -17.71 24.75
CA ILE A 140 -3.52 -19.05 24.36
C ILE A 140 -4.52 -19.83 23.51
N THR A 141 -5.71 -19.27 23.24
CA THR A 141 -6.72 -19.93 22.44
C THR A 141 -6.56 -19.61 20.94
N VAL A 142 -6.69 -20.65 20.12
CA VAL A 142 -6.49 -20.64 18.66
C VAL A 142 -7.87 -20.46 17.98
N PHE A 143 -8.05 -19.44 17.13
CA PHE A 143 -9.35 -19.08 16.53
C PHE A 143 -9.50 -19.48 15.06
N ASN A 144 -10.39 -20.41 14.74
CA ASN A 144 -10.78 -20.66 13.35
C ASN A 144 -11.73 -19.55 12.87
N LEU A 145 -11.20 -18.50 12.24
CA LEU A 145 -12.01 -17.47 11.60
C LEU A 145 -12.52 -18.00 10.25
N SER A 146 -13.84 -18.09 10.11
CA SER A 146 -14.49 -18.28 8.80
C SER A 146 -14.25 -17.05 7.91
N SER A 147 -14.05 -17.26 6.61
CA SER A 147 -13.81 -16.19 5.64
C SER A 147 -14.96 -15.17 5.65
N GLY A 148 -14.65 -13.90 5.95
CA GLY A 148 -15.63 -12.80 5.92
C GLY A 148 -15.87 -12.09 7.26
N VAL A 149 -15.28 -12.56 8.36
CA VAL A 149 -15.32 -11.85 9.66
C VAL A 149 -14.16 -10.85 9.73
N ILE A 150 -14.46 -9.59 10.06
CA ILE A 150 -13.45 -8.52 10.24
C ILE A 150 -12.37 -8.96 11.23
N PHE A 151 -11.11 -8.96 10.76
CA PHE A 151 -9.91 -9.46 11.42
C PHE A 151 -9.51 -8.76 12.75
N GLU A 152 -10.33 -7.84 13.25
CA GLU A 152 -9.95 -6.74 14.17
C GLU A 152 -10.50 -6.90 15.60
N ARG A 153 -11.09 -8.04 15.96
CA ARG A 153 -11.89 -8.16 17.19
C ARG A 153 -11.22 -8.89 18.37
N VAL A 154 -9.96 -9.30 18.26
CA VAL A 154 -9.19 -9.96 19.34
C VAL A 154 -8.00 -9.12 19.73
N ILE A 155 -8.10 -8.42 20.86
CA ILE A 155 -7.16 -7.38 21.28
C ILE A 155 -6.64 -7.62 22.70
N GLY A 156 -5.34 -7.39 22.91
CA GLY A 156 -4.75 -7.45 24.24
C GLY A 156 -5.20 -6.28 25.11
N VAL A 157 -4.80 -5.06 24.74
CA VAL A 157 -5.23 -3.81 25.37
C VAL A 157 -5.90 -2.92 24.35
N ALA A 158 -7.14 -2.54 24.62
CA ALA A 158 -7.97 -1.66 23.82
C ALA A 158 -8.13 -0.32 24.52
N MET A 159 -8.09 0.77 23.76
CA MET A 159 -8.36 2.13 24.27
C MET A 159 -9.27 2.91 23.32
N THR A 160 -10.35 3.47 23.85
CA THR A 160 -11.35 4.23 23.06
C THR A 160 -11.78 5.48 23.83
N ALA A 161 -11.84 6.62 23.14
CA ALA A 161 -12.33 7.89 23.70
C ALA A 161 -11.73 8.24 25.09
N SER A 162 -10.40 8.14 25.22
CA SER A 162 -9.70 8.17 26.51
C SER A 162 -8.47 9.07 26.49
N LYS A 163 -8.06 9.61 27.64
CA LYS A 163 -6.89 10.50 27.76
C LYS A 163 -5.88 10.02 28.80
N ASN A 164 -4.61 10.44 28.65
CA ASN A 164 -3.54 10.24 29.63
C ASN A 164 -3.31 8.75 29.96
N ILE A 165 -3.14 7.94 28.92
CA ILE A 165 -2.97 6.48 29.06
C ILE A 165 -1.48 6.13 29.10
N ARG A 166 -1.08 5.32 30.09
CA ARG A 166 0.33 4.93 30.32
C ARG A 166 0.45 3.41 30.35
N LEU A 167 1.22 2.86 29.42
CA LEU A 167 1.46 1.44 29.30
C LEU A 167 2.94 1.14 29.63
N GLY A 168 3.16 0.66 30.84
CA GLY A 168 4.48 0.29 31.34
C GLY A 168 5.34 1.48 31.73
N ASP A 169 6.40 1.20 32.47
CA ASP A 169 7.41 2.17 32.89
C ASP A 169 8.71 1.42 33.21
N VAL A 170 9.80 2.15 33.41
CA VAL A 170 11.11 1.55 33.73
C VAL A 170 11.00 0.70 35.00
N GLY A 171 11.32 -0.59 34.89
CA GLY A 171 11.23 -1.56 35.99
C GLY A 171 9.82 -2.14 36.24
N ARG A 172 8.79 -1.66 35.55
CA ARG A 172 7.39 -2.11 35.66
C ARG A 172 6.69 -2.18 34.29
N GLY A 173 7.42 -2.63 33.28
CA GLY A 173 6.97 -2.93 31.93
C GLY A 173 6.04 -4.13 31.81
N ASN A 174 5.33 -4.19 30.67
CA ASN A 174 4.30 -5.18 30.38
C ASN A 174 4.73 -6.15 29.27
N VAL A 175 4.05 -7.29 29.18
CA VAL A 175 4.12 -8.21 28.04
C VAL A 175 2.69 -8.43 27.56
N ILE A 176 2.42 -8.23 26.27
CA ILE A 176 1.09 -8.43 25.68
C ILE A 176 1.25 -9.25 24.41
N CYS A 177 0.71 -10.46 24.39
CA CYS A 177 0.92 -11.37 23.26
C CYS A 177 -0.22 -12.38 23.05
N GLY A 178 -0.35 -12.88 21.82
CA GLY A 178 -1.30 -13.94 21.46
C GLY A 178 -2.62 -13.41 20.89
N PHE A 179 -2.71 -12.10 20.65
CA PHE A 179 -3.89 -11.44 20.11
C PHE A 179 -3.72 -11.12 18.62
N ASN A 180 -4.81 -10.81 17.89
CA ASN A 180 -4.69 -10.31 16.51
C ASN A 180 -4.04 -8.93 16.46
N ARG A 181 -4.32 -8.10 17.48
CA ARG A 181 -3.58 -6.88 17.82
C ARG A 181 -3.29 -6.95 19.31
N ASP A 182 -2.04 -6.81 19.70
CA ASP A 182 -1.69 -6.80 21.12
C ASP A 182 -2.09 -5.45 21.75
N LEU A 183 -2.03 -4.37 20.95
CA LEU A 183 -2.45 -3.03 21.34
C LEU A 183 -3.30 -2.39 20.23
N ALA A 184 -4.45 -1.80 20.58
CA ALA A 184 -5.27 -1.07 19.62
C ALA A 184 -5.98 0.15 20.21
N SER A 185 -6.12 1.21 19.40
CA SER A 185 -7.00 2.35 19.73
C SER A 185 -8.11 2.55 18.71
N ASN A 186 -9.29 2.97 19.20
CA ASN A 186 -10.47 3.38 18.40
C ASN A 186 -10.93 2.36 17.32
N PHE A 187 -10.67 1.07 17.52
CA PHE A 187 -10.95 0.01 16.54
C PHE A 187 -12.42 -0.46 16.49
N ARG A 188 -13.27 -0.04 17.45
CA ARG A 188 -14.67 -0.53 17.56
C ARG A 188 -15.69 0.19 16.69
N LEU A 189 -15.32 1.26 15.98
CA LEU A 189 -16.32 2.17 15.40
C LEU A 189 -16.02 2.46 13.94
N SER A 190 -16.68 1.73 13.05
CA SER A 190 -17.09 2.32 11.78
C SER A 190 -18.02 3.49 12.10
N SER A 191 -17.63 4.70 11.71
CA SER A 191 -18.43 5.94 11.50
C SER A 191 -18.53 7.05 12.56
N ASN A 192 -18.02 6.93 13.79
CA ASN A 192 -18.01 8.09 14.70
C ASN A 192 -16.61 8.73 14.70
N ASN A 193 -16.46 9.86 14.00
CA ASN A 193 -15.25 10.70 14.00
C ASN A 193 -14.91 11.30 15.38
N ASP A 194 -15.71 11.01 16.42
CA ASP A 194 -15.57 11.56 17.78
C ASP A 194 -14.73 10.72 18.74
N SER A 195 -14.22 9.55 18.31
CA SER A 195 -13.41 8.67 19.17
C SER A 195 -11.91 8.92 18.97
N TYR A 196 -11.25 9.33 20.05
CA TYR A 196 -9.83 9.71 20.07
C TYR A 196 -9.08 9.13 21.27
N VAL A 197 -7.76 9.06 21.15
CA VAL A 197 -6.86 8.86 22.29
C VAL A 197 -5.90 10.03 22.38
N GLU A 198 -5.91 10.73 23.50
CA GLU A 198 -5.06 11.88 23.75
C GLU A 198 -4.00 11.57 24.81
N ASN A 199 -2.76 12.01 24.62
CA ASN A 199 -1.67 11.84 25.58
C ASN A 199 -1.42 10.36 25.94
N PHE A 200 -0.84 9.60 25.01
CA PHE A 200 -0.51 8.19 25.18
C PHE A 200 0.99 7.99 25.40
N SER A 201 1.37 7.12 26.33
CA SER A 201 2.78 6.70 26.47
C SER A 201 2.92 5.20 26.66
N MET A 202 3.97 4.63 26.07
CA MET A 202 4.32 3.22 26.20
C MET A 202 5.82 3.06 26.46
N LYS A 203 6.20 2.32 27.50
CA LYS A 203 7.59 2.05 27.86
C LYS A 203 7.76 0.62 28.35
N SER A 204 8.95 0.07 28.19
CA SER A 204 9.33 -1.26 28.72
C SER A 204 8.36 -2.38 28.34
N THR A 205 7.66 -2.25 27.21
CA THR A 205 6.55 -3.15 26.85
C THR A 205 6.93 -4.05 25.69
N PHE A 206 6.69 -5.36 25.86
CA PHE A 206 6.84 -6.36 24.81
C PHE A 206 5.49 -6.64 24.17
N LEU A 207 5.42 -6.47 22.84
CA LEU A 207 4.23 -6.77 22.04
C LEU A 207 4.58 -7.86 21.02
N GLY A 208 3.74 -8.89 20.96
CA GLY A 208 3.83 -9.94 19.95
C GLY A 208 4.72 -11.12 20.28
N VAL A 209 5.61 -10.97 21.27
CA VAL A 209 6.47 -12.01 21.81
C VAL A 209 6.12 -12.30 23.25
N GLU A 210 6.43 -13.51 23.70
CA GLU A 210 6.32 -13.93 25.08
C GLU A 210 7.33 -13.19 25.97
N ALA A 211 7.27 -13.47 27.27
CA ALA A 211 8.07 -12.74 28.26
C ALA A 211 9.59 -12.95 28.09
N ASP A 212 10.02 -13.95 27.32
CA ASP A 212 11.43 -14.14 26.92
C ASP A 212 11.91 -13.12 25.87
N GLY A 213 10.98 -12.39 25.24
CA GLY A 213 11.23 -11.42 24.17
C GLY A 213 11.50 -12.05 22.79
N LEU A 214 11.34 -13.37 22.65
CA LEU A 214 11.75 -14.16 21.49
C LEU A 214 10.62 -15.03 20.94
N THR A 215 9.90 -15.74 21.81
CA THR A 215 8.94 -16.76 21.41
C THR A 215 7.66 -16.09 20.94
N GLU A 216 7.17 -16.46 19.74
CA GLU A 216 5.84 -16.07 19.30
C GLU A 216 4.79 -17.03 19.88
N PRO A 217 3.71 -16.52 20.51
CA PRO A 217 2.63 -17.38 20.98
C PRO A 217 1.84 -17.97 19.80
N PRO A 218 1.18 -19.13 19.96
CA PRO A 218 0.35 -19.75 18.92
C PRO A 218 -0.76 -18.79 18.43
N ARG A 219 -0.88 -18.59 17.11
CA ARG A 219 -1.93 -17.78 16.47
C ARG A 219 -2.54 -18.53 15.28
N THR A 220 -3.76 -18.19 14.90
CA THR A 220 -4.35 -18.64 13.63
C THR A 220 -3.95 -17.74 12.47
N ASN A 221 -4.16 -18.26 11.25
CA ASN A 221 -3.72 -17.77 9.93
C ASN A 221 -4.25 -16.38 9.52
N ALA A 222 -4.26 -15.38 10.41
CA ALA A 222 -4.58 -14.00 10.07
C ALA A 222 -3.42 -13.38 9.27
N LEU A 223 -3.64 -13.21 7.97
CA LEU A 223 -2.76 -12.46 7.08
C LEU A 223 -2.56 -11.03 7.63
N GLN A 224 -1.30 -10.58 7.66
CA GLN A 224 -0.87 -9.17 7.77
C GLN A 224 -1.47 -8.34 8.91
N SER A 225 -1.01 -8.57 10.14
CA SER A 225 -1.50 -7.86 11.33
C SER A 225 -0.34 -7.27 12.15
N TYR A 226 -0.29 -5.94 12.28
CA TYR A 226 0.64 -5.22 13.16
C TYR A 226 0.34 -5.53 14.64
N ASN A 227 1.34 -5.60 15.52
CA ASN A 227 1.07 -5.83 16.94
C ASN A 227 0.38 -4.64 17.59
N ALA A 228 0.76 -3.42 17.20
CA ALA A 228 0.13 -2.18 17.62
C ALA A 228 -0.59 -1.53 16.44
N TYR A 229 -1.87 -1.21 16.62
CA TYR A 229 -2.69 -0.55 15.62
C TYR A 229 -3.43 0.63 16.24
N MET A 230 -2.92 1.83 16.02
CA MET A 230 -3.41 3.05 16.64
C MET A 230 -4.14 3.92 15.62
N GLN A 231 -5.32 4.38 15.99
CA GLN A 231 -6.12 5.33 15.23
C GLN A 231 -6.44 6.59 16.04
N ASN A 232 -6.52 7.73 15.35
CA ASN A 232 -6.98 9.01 15.88
C ASN A 232 -6.28 9.41 17.19
N LEU A 233 -4.96 9.61 17.09
CA LEU A 233 -4.15 10.02 18.23
C LEU A 233 -4.04 11.54 18.28
N TYR A 234 -4.06 12.10 19.48
CA TYR A 234 -3.95 13.54 19.73
C TYR A 234 -3.01 13.82 20.91
N GLY A 235 -2.59 15.07 21.05
CA GLY A 235 -1.68 15.49 22.12
C GLY A 235 -0.30 14.82 21.99
N ILE A 236 0.32 14.47 23.12
CA ILE A 236 1.68 13.92 23.15
C ILE A 236 1.64 12.38 23.12
N VAL A 237 2.24 11.78 22.11
CA VAL A 237 2.37 10.31 22.00
C VAL A 237 3.84 9.93 22.13
N ASN A 238 4.21 9.26 23.22
CA ASN A 238 5.58 8.81 23.48
C ASN A 238 5.69 7.29 23.48
N ILE A 239 6.39 6.75 22.47
CA ILE A 239 6.72 5.33 22.38
C ILE A 239 8.20 5.17 22.73
N GLY A 240 8.46 4.72 23.95
CA GLY A 240 9.77 4.69 24.57
C GLY A 240 10.16 6.05 25.17
N ASP A 241 11.23 6.08 25.95
CA ASP A 241 11.69 7.28 26.66
C ASP A 241 13.14 7.68 26.35
N GLY A 242 13.80 6.97 25.42
CA GLY A 242 15.20 7.22 25.08
C GLY A 242 16.21 6.47 25.94
N THR A 243 15.78 5.63 26.87
CA THR A 243 16.69 4.85 27.73
C THR A 243 16.60 3.35 27.43
N PRO A 244 17.67 2.57 27.72
CA PRO A 244 17.59 1.11 27.67
C PRO A 244 16.50 0.52 28.57
N GLY A 245 16.27 1.14 29.73
CA GLY A 245 15.24 0.71 30.66
C GLY A 245 13.83 0.89 30.13
N GLY A 246 13.58 1.93 29.31
CA GLY A 246 12.26 2.22 28.71
C GLY A 246 12.03 1.60 27.34
N GLN A 247 12.96 0.77 26.85
CA GLN A 247 12.89 0.14 25.52
C GLN A 247 11.64 -0.73 25.36
N ASN A 248 10.86 -0.49 24.29
CA ASN A 248 9.81 -1.41 23.87
C ASN A 248 10.34 -2.40 22.82
N VAL A 249 9.73 -3.59 22.78
CA VAL A 249 9.94 -4.61 21.73
C VAL A 249 8.61 -4.87 21.04
N VAL A 250 8.54 -4.67 19.73
CA VAL A 250 7.32 -4.87 18.94
C VAL A 250 7.64 -5.73 17.72
N ALA A 251 7.31 -7.02 17.77
CA ALA A 251 7.81 -8.02 16.83
C ALA A 251 7.36 -7.82 15.37
N LYS A 252 6.13 -7.35 15.15
CA LYS A 252 5.45 -7.14 13.86
C LYS A 252 5.07 -5.67 13.63
N GLY A 253 5.84 -4.77 14.22
CA GLY A 253 5.76 -3.34 13.93
C GLY A 253 4.56 -2.61 14.53
N PHE A 254 4.60 -1.29 14.36
CA PHE A 254 3.69 -0.33 14.96
C PHE A 254 3.01 0.50 13.87
N TYR A 255 1.69 0.43 13.79
CA TYR A 255 0.88 1.10 12.78
C TYR A 255 0.07 2.24 13.38
N VAL A 256 0.20 3.43 12.80
CA VAL A 256 -0.58 4.62 13.17
C VAL A 256 -1.33 5.13 11.93
N ASN A 257 -2.65 5.18 12.02
CA ASN A 257 -3.51 5.79 11.00
C ASN A 257 -4.27 6.98 11.59
N GLN A 258 -4.09 8.16 11.00
CA GLN A 258 -4.74 9.39 11.43
C GLN A 258 -5.82 9.75 10.40
N ILE A 259 -7.10 9.68 10.77
CA ILE A 259 -8.18 10.18 9.91
C ILE A 259 -8.38 11.65 10.25
N ASN A 260 -7.79 12.55 9.45
CA ASN A 260 -8.01 13.98 9.58
C ASN A 260 -8.59 14.50 8.26
N THR A 261 -9.90 14.31 8.08
CA THR A 261 -10.60 14.89 6.93
C THR A 261 -10.81 16.37 7.25
N GLY A 262 -10.07 17.27 6.60
CA GLY A 262 -10.22 18.72 6.76
C GLY A 262 -11.62 19.30 6.45
N GLN A 263 -12.62 18.46 6.16
CA GLN A 263 -14.05 18.80 6.10
C GLN A 263 -14.84 18.49 7.39
N TYR A 264 -14.24 17.76 8.34
CA TYR A 264 -14.82 17.36 9.63
C TYR A 264 -13.91 17.76 10.81
N ALA A 265 -13.14 18.85 10.67
CA ALA A 265 -12.47 19.45 11.82
C ALA A 265 -13.56 20.01 12.74
N ASP A 266 -14.08 19.17 13.63
CA ASP A 266 -14.85 19.62 14.77
C ASP A 266 -13.98 20.66 15.51
N PRO A 267 -14.47 21.89 15.74
CA PRO A 267 -13.72 22.96 16.40
C PRO A 267 -13.25 22.62 17.82
N ILE A 268 -13.63 21.47 18.38
CA ILE A 268 -13.20 20.97 19.69
C ILE A 268 -11.79 20.32 19.66
N TYR A 269 -11.35 19.73 18.54
CA TYR A 269 -10.08 18.97 18.46
C TYR A 269 -8.94 19.80 17.84
N THR A 270 -8.44 20.79 18.58
CA THR A 270 -7.58 21.85 18.03
C THR A 270 -6.06 21.57 18.02
N THR A 271 -5.58 20.51 18.69
CA THR A 271 -4.14 20.22 18.78
C THR A 271 -3.76 18.93 18.03
N PRO A 272 -3.07 19.03 16.88
CA PRO A 272 -2.49 17.87 16.21
C PRO A 272 -1.55 17.06 17.11
N ALA A 273 -1.41 15.76 16.85
CA ALA A 273 -0.51 14.92 17.65
C ALA A 273 0.97 15.28 17.46
N PHE A 274 1.72 15.18 18.55
CA PHE A 274 3.17 15.09 18.55
C PHE A 274 3.58 13.65 18.84
N ILE A 275 4.02 12.93 17.81
CA ILE A 275 4.32 11.50 17.89
C ILE A 275 5.83 11.30 17.96
N ASN A 276 6.30 10.67 19.03
CA ASN A 276 7.70 10.43 19.30
C ASN A 276 7.97 8.93 19.49
N PHE A 277 8.80 8.35 18.62
CA PHE A 277 9.35 7.00 18.80
C PHE A 277 10.80 7.11 19.23
N LYS A 278 11.13 6.67 20.44
CA LYS A 278 12.49 6.79 20.99
C LYS A 278 13.01 5.50 21.62
N TYR A 279 14.15 5.02 21.13
CA TYR A 279 14.89 3.87 21.70
C TYR A 279 14.10 2.54 21.74
N ASN A 280 13.37 2.20 20.68
CA ASN A 280 12.61 0.95 20.58
C ASN A 280 13.28 -0.09 19.69
N ILE A 281 12.87 -1.36 19.81
CA ILE A 281 13.07 -2.42 18.82
C ILE A 281 11.72 -2.69 18.14
N LEU A 282 11.63 -2.42 16.84
CA LEU A 282 10.37 -2.45 16.09
C LEU A 282 10.53 -3.32 14.85
N GLY A 283 9.57 -4.20 14.58
CA GLY A 283 9.62 -5.17 13.48
C GLY A 283 10.62 -6.32 13.69
N ASN A 284 11.10 -6.54 14.93
CA ASN A 284 12.02 -7.61 15.30
C ASN A 284 11.75 -8.10 16.72
N ASN A 285 12.26 -9.30 17.02
CA ASN A 285 12.35 -9.82 18.39
C ASN A 285 13.46 -9.09 19.18
N LEU A 286 13.53 -9.34 20.49
CA LEU A 286 14.50 -8.71 21.38
C LEU A 286 15.96 -8.97 20.98
N ASP A 287 16.27 -10.15 20.43
CA ASP A 287 17.60 -10.52 19.91
C ASP A 287 17.83 -10.09 18.45
N LEU A 288 16.88 -9.35 17.87
CA LEU A 288 16.84 -8.91 16.47
C LEU A 288 16.58 -10.04 15.46
N SER A 289 16.22 -11.24 15.90
CA SER A 289 15.68 -12.27 15.04
C SER A 289 14.30 -11.90 14.50
N VAL A 290 13.89 -12.57 13.42
CA VAL A 290 12.61 -12.33 12.75
C VAL A 290 11.56 -13.29 13.30
N ALA A 291 10.38 -12.77 13.62
CA ALA A 291 9.18 -13.54 13.90
C ALA A 291 8.90 -14.59 12.79
N ASN A 292 8.68 -15.86 13.18
CA ASN A 292 8.66 -17.02 12.28
C ASN A 292 7.47 -17.09 11.31
N ASN A 293 6.51 -16.15 11.34
CA ASN A 293 5.39 -16.10 10.40
C ASN A 293 4.98 -14.64 10.06
N LEU A 294 5.20 -14.26 8.80
CA LEU A 294 4.83 -12.97 8.16
C LEU A 294 5.57 -11.74 8.71
N ALA A 295 6.52 -11.23 7.91
CA ALA A 295 7.09 -9.91 8.11
C ALA A 295 5.97 -8.86 8.12
N ALA A 296 5.98 -7.96 9.09
CA ALA A 296 5.17 -6.75 9.03
C ALA A 296 5.44 -6.01 7.72
N ASN A 297 4.39 -5.45 7.10
CA ASN A 297 4.55 -4.59 5.93
C ASN A 297 5.45 -3.39 6.26
N ALA A 298 5.44 -2.92 7.52
CA ALA A 298 6.46 -2.01 8.03
C ALA A 298 6.80 -2.21 9.52
N GLY A 299 8.02 -1.86 9.93
CA GLY A 299 8.41 -1.76 11.34
C GLY A 299 7.72 -0.57 12.04
N ILE A 300 7.70 0.58 11.36
CA ILE A 300 6.91 1.75 11.71
C ILE A 300 6.11 2.15 10.48
N TYR A 301 4.80 2.24 10.62
CA TYR A 301 3.93 2.88 9.64
C TYR A 301 3.20 4.05 10.29
N ILE A 302 3.29 5.23 9.68
CA ILE A 302 2.47 6.40 10.07
C ILE A 302 1.85 6.97 8.80
N GLY A 303 0.52 6.99 8.74
CA GLY A 303 -0.21 7.37 7.53
C GLY A 303 -1.58 8.01 7.77
N SER A 304 -2.17 8.54 6.69
CA SER A 304 -3.55 9.01 6.62
C SER A 304 -4.17 8.63 5.26
N SER A 305 -5.43 8.20 5.26
CA SER A 305 -6.23 7.95 4.04
C SER A 305 -6.88 9.22 3.45
N ALA A 306 -6.92 10.33 4.20
CA ALA A 306 -7.42 11.65 3.80
C ALA A 306 -6.24 12.62 3.56
N PRO A 307 -6.39 13.73 2.80
CA PRO A 307 -5.25 14.57 2.42
C PRO A 307 -4.62 15.29 3.62
N TYR A 308 -3.46 14.77 4.03
CA TYR A 308 -2.47 15.28 4.98
C TYR A 308 -2.88 15.40 6.47
N THR A 309 -2.23 14.63 7.35
CA THR A 309 -2.29 14.83 8.81
C THR A 309 -1.43 16.02 9.24
N LEU A 310 -1.91 16.82 10.20
CA LEU A 310 -1.16 17.94 10.80
C LEU A 310 -0.22 17.49 11.94
N SER A 311 0.08 16.20 12.08
CA SER A 311 0.89 15.70 13.20
C SER A 311 2.38 15.96 13.00
N THR A 312 3.09 16.38 14.05
CA THR A 312 4.56 16.42 14.06
C THR A 312 5.10 15.07 14.50
N ILE A 313 6.09 14.54 13.77
CA ILE A 313 6.60 13.19 13.99
C ILE A 313 8.11 13.25 14.25
N LYS A 314 8.56 12.58 15.32
CA LYS A 314 9.98 12.33 15.62
C LYS A 314 10.22 10.84 15.78
N ILE A 315 11.20 10.31 15.05
CA ILE A 315 11.62 8.91 15.12
C ILE A 315 13.11 8.92 15.40
N GLU A 316 13.49 8.57 16.63
CA GLU A 316 14.87 8.69 17.11
C GLU A 316 15.40 7.44 17.82
N ASP A 317 16.67 7.12 17.61
CA ASP A 317 17.40 6.12 18.41
C ASP A 317 16.82 4.68 18.34
N ASN A 318 15.96 4.34 17.36
CA ASN A 318 15.29 3.04 17.28
C ASN A 318 16.13 2.00 16.50
N VAL A 319 15.93 0.70 16.77
CA VAL A 319 16.30 -0.39 15.85
C VAL A 319 15.03 -0.81 15.11
N VAL A 320 15.03 -0.69 13.78
CA VAL A 320 13.81 -0.87 12.99
C VAL A 320 14.03 -1.91 11.89
N GLY A 321 13.20 -2.95 11.91
CA GLY A 321 13.11 -4.02 10.91
C GLY A 321 11.76 -4.04 10.21
N GLY A 322 11.34 -5.20 9.69
CA GLY A 322 10.16 -5.35 8.83
C GLY A 322 10.50 -5.15 7.35
N SER A 323 9.58 -5.53 6.44
CA SER A 323 9.88 -5.49 5.00
C SER A 323 10.19 -4.06 4.52
N THR A 324 9.46 -3.08 5.06
CA THR A 324 9.84 -1.66 5.06
C THR A 324 10.14 -1.22 6.49
N ALA A 325 11.32 -0.68 6.80
CA ALA A 325 11.60 -0.32 8.19
C ALA A 325 10.72 0.85 8.65
N ILE A 326 10.76 1.97 7.93
CA ILE A 326 9.95 3.15 8.21
C ILE A 326 9.15 3.53 6.97
N GLN A 327 7.83 3.57 7.09
CA GLN A 327 6.93 4.03 6.04
C GLN A 327 6.10 5.21 6.53
N LEU A 328 6.15 6.34 5.80
CA LEU A 328 5.38 7.54 6.09
C LEU A 328 4.50 7.92 4.90
N SER A 329 3.23 8.27 5.19
CA SER A 329 2.30 8.72 4.17
C SER A 329 1.38 9.85 4.60
N GLY A 330 1.12 10.81 3.70
CA GLY A 330 0.07 11.82 3.92
C GLY A 330 0.29 12.67 5.18
N VAL A 331 1.48 13.26 5.37
CA VAL A 331 1.83 14.09 6.54
C VAL A 331 2.18 15.51 6.11
N LYS A 332 1.50 16.52 6.69
CA LYS A 332 1.72 17.95 6.38
C LYS A 332 2.81 18.59 7.24
N ASN A 333 2.82 18.26 8.52
CA ASN A 333 3.75 18.88 9.46
C ASN A 333 5.13 18.23 9.37
N PRO A 334 6.20 18.92 9.83
CA PRO A 334 7.56 18.42 9.71
C PRO A 334 7.75 17.06 10.39
N VAL A 335 8.50 16.18 9.74
CA VAL A 335 8.96 14.88 10.26
C VAL A 335 10.47 14.90 10.47
N GLU A 336 10.95 14.44 11.61
CA GLU A 336 12.38 14.21 11.91
C GLU A 336 12.66 12.71 12.11
N ILE A 337 13.63 12.16 11.38
CA ILE A 337 14.10 10.78 11.52
C ILE A 337 15.60 10.84 11.79
N LYS A 338 16.07 10.53 13.00
CA LYS A 338 17.47 10.73 13.43
C LYS A 338 18.00 9.55 14.24
N ARG A 339 19.30 9.23 14.13
CA ARG A 339 19.97 8.24 15.02
C ARG A 339 19.35 6.84 15.03
N ASN A 340 18.56 6.47 14.02
CA ASN A 340 17.96 5.14 13.93
C ASN A 340 18.91 4.15 13.26
N TYR A 341 18.76 2.88 13.62
CA TYR A 341 19.48 1.74 13.06
C TYR A 341 18.50 0.92 12.24
N ILE A 342 18.67 0.95 10.92
CA ILE A 342 17.69 0.46 9.94
C ILE A 342 18.34 -0.63 9.10
N GLY A 343 17.81 -1.85 9.18
CA GLY A 343 18.44 -3.03 8.57
C GLY A 343 19.76 -3.46 9.22
N VAL A 344 20.15 -2.79 10.30
CA VAL A 344 21.34 -3.07 11.11
C VAL A 344 21.02 -2.94 12.60
N SER A 345 21.78 -3.65 13.43
CA SER A 345 21.76 -3.49 14.89
C SER A 345 22.53 -2.24 15.33
N ARG A 346 22.48 -1.92 16.64
CA ARG A 346 23.31 -0.85 17.22
C ARG A 346 24.81 -1.06 17.07
N ASN A 347 25.22 -2.32 16.91
CA ASN A 347 26.61 -2.71 16.65
C ASN A 347 26.89 -2.85 15.13
N LEU A 348 26.00 -2.32 14.28
CA LEU A 348 26.08 -2.34 12.82
C LEU A 348 26.08 -3.74 12.20
N ILE A 349 25.51 -4.73 12.91
CA ILE A 349 25.36 -6.10 12.40
C ILE A 349 24.08 -6.18 11.57
N LYS A 350 24.14 -6.82 10.39
CA LYS A 350 22.99 -7.00 9.48
C LYS A 350 21.77 -7.61 10.17
N ILE A 351 20.60 -7.05 9.89
CA ILE A 351 19.27 -7.62 10.18
C ILE A 351 18.64 -8.03 8.83
N THR A 352 18.20 -9.30 8.71
CA THR A 352 17.92 -9.92 7.40
C THR A 352 16.52 -9.69 6.83
N ASN A 353 15.60 -9.08 7.57
CA ASN A 353 14.20 -8.91 7.15
C ASN A 353 13.88 -7.57 6.45
N VAL A 354 14.86 -6.67 6.29
CA VAL A 354 14.62 -5.34 5.74
C VAL A 354 14.88 -5.30 4.23
N GLN A 355 13.82 -5.06 3.46
CA GLN A 355 13.94 -4.88 2.00
C GLN A 355 14.08 -3.40 1.65
N THR A 356 13.32 -2.53 2.31
CA THR A 356 13.35 -1.08 2.15
C THR A 356 13.58 -0.43 3.51
N GLY A 357 14.52 0.51 3.60
CA GLY A 357 14.84 1.24 4.82
C GLY A 357 13.77 2.28 5.12
N ILE A 358 13.79 3.39 4.39
CA ILE A 358 12.83 4.48 4.56
C ILE A 358 12.04 4.67 3.28
N PHE A 359 10.71 4.68 3.39
CA PHE A 359 9.81 4.98 2.28
C PHE A 359 8.86 6.12 2.65
N VAL A 360 8.94 7.22 1.93
CA VAL A 360 8.12 8.42 2.19
C VAL A 360 7.35 8.86 0.95
N TYR A 361 6.06 9.10 1.11
CA TYR A 361 5.19 9.57 0.03
C TYR A 361 4.07 10.49 0.54
N TYR A 362 3.76 11.56 -0.20
CA TYR A 362 2.82 12.61 0.24
C TYR A 362 3.17 13.22 1.62
N VAL A 363 4.46 13.50 1.85
CA VAL A 363 4.94 14.17 3.08
C VAL A 363 5.47 15.56 2.74
N ASP A 364 4.87 16.64 3.26
CA ASP A 364 5.25 18.00 2.87
C ASP A 364 6.73 18.31 3.13
N LYS A 365 7.23 17.97 4.33
CA LYS A 365 8.63 18.17 4.74
C LYS A 365 9.12 17.05 5.67
N VAL A 366 10.20 16.38 5.29
CA VAL A 366 10.89 15.38 6.10
C VAL A 366 12.39 15.66 6.17
N GLN A 367 12.93 15.61 7.38
CA GLN A 367 14.37 15.65 7.67
C GLN A 367 14.82 14.25 8.08
N ILE A 368 15.65 13.63 7.25
CA ILE A 368 16.30 12.35 7.52
C ILE A 368 17.76 12.65 7.87
N GLY A 369 18.16 12.34 9.10
CA GLY A 369 19.42 12.76 9.70
C GLY A 369 19.34 14.21 10.18
N GLY A 370 20.46 14.93 10.16
CA GLY A 370 20.50 16.30 10.65
C GLY A 370 21.81 17.02 10.34
N ASP A 371 21.89 18.29 10.74
CA ASP A 371 23.07 19.13 10.52
C ASP A 371 24.26 18.72 11.39
N ASN A 372 24.02 17.95 12.45
CA ASN A 372 25.08 17.35 13.27
C ASN A 372 25.34 15.91 12.80
N PRO A 373 26.60 15.50 12.53
CA PRO A 373 26.93 14.09 12.25
C PRO A 373 26.42 13.11 13.31
N ALA A 374 26.24 13.54 14.56
CA ALA A 374 25.66 12.72 15.62
C ALA A 374 24.17 12.40 15.40
N ASP A 375 23.47 13.07 14.48
CA ASP A 375 22.07 12.80 14.14
C ASP A 375 21.91 11.73 13.04
N ALA A 376 23.02 11.20 12.52
CA ALA A 376 23.04 10.22 11.43
C ALA A 376 22.15 9.01 11.73
N ASN A 377 21.28 8.66 10.79
CA ASN A 377 20.72 7.31 10.76
C ASN A 377 21.77 6.36 10.15
N TYR A 378 21.81 5.13 10.67
CA TYR A 378 22.64 4.04 10.17
C TYR A 378 21.76 3.08 9.38
N ILE A 379 21.87 3.08 8.06
CA ILE A 379 20.97 2.38 7.13
C ILE A 379 21.77 1.35 6.35
N GLY A 380 21.48 0.07 6.49
CA GLY A 380 22.30 -0.95 5.84
C GLY A 380 21.56 -2.18 5.36
N TYR A 381 22.17 -2.87 4.38
CA TYR A 381 21.71 -4.15 3.84
C TYR A 381 20.28 -4.16 3.28
N CYS A 382 19.75 -3.00 2.88
CA CYS A 382 18.43 -2.84 2.27
C CYS A 382 18.48 -1.81 1.14
N LYS A 383 17.35 -1.59 0.45
CA LYS A 383 17.13 -0.38 -0.37
C LYS A 383 17.03 0.81 0.58
N PRO A 384 17.91 1.80 0.52
CA PRO A 384 18.10 2.74 1.63
C PRO A 384 16.96 3.73 1.81
N ILE A 385 16.76 4.66 0.86
CA ILE A 385 15.72 5.69 0.95
C ILE A 385 14.96 5.78 -0.39
N ASN A 386 13.63 5.77 -0.31
CA ASN A 386 12.73 5.99 -1.44
C ASN A 386 11.82 7.19 -1.15
N VAL A 387 11.84 8.19 -2.03
CA VAL A 387 11.07 9.44 -1.90
C VAL A 387 10.21 9.64 -3.15
N TRP A 388 8.91 9.77 -2.94
CA TRP A 388 7.93 10.06 -4.01
C TRP A 388 7.80 11.56 -4.32
N PRO A 389 7.30 11.94 -5.52
CA PRO A 389 7.52 13.26 -6.13
C PRO A 389 6.94 14.45 -5.37
N ASN A 390 6.02 14.20 -4.45
CA ASN A 390 5.32 15.24 -3.69
C ASN A 390 5.96 15.52 -2.32
N THR A 391 7.16 15.00 -2.07
CA THR A 391 7.82 15.05 -0.77
C THR A 391 9.07 15.94 -0.78
N SER A 392 9.17 16.90 0.16
CA SER A 392 10.42 17.65 0.38
C SER A 392 11.29 16.90 1.39
N ALA A 393 12.31 16.19 0.91
CA ALA A 393 13.21 15.41 1.75
C ALA A 393 14.60 16.06 1.85
N ALA A 394 14.97 16.48 3.06
CA ALA A 394 16.33 16.83 3.43
C ALA A 394 17.00 15.58 4.01
N ILE A 395 18.09 15.13 3.41
CA ILE A 395 18.79 13.89 3.77
C ILE A 395 20.23 14.26 4.09
N ASN A 396 20.47 14.56 5.37
CA ASN A 396 21.72 15.15 5.81
C ASN A 396 22.49 14.18 6.68
N LYS A 397 23.76 13.98 6.34
CA LYS A 397 24.76 13.27 7.17
C LYS A 397 24.34 11.88 7.65
N ASN A 398 23.54 11.16 6.88
CA ASN A 398 23.22 9.76 7.17
C ASN A 398 24.36 8.83 6.74
N SER A 399 24.42 7.67 7.36
CA SER A 399 25.43 6.66 7.10
C SER A 399 24.79 5.42 6.46
N PHE A 400 25.34 4.99 5.33
CA PHE A 400 24.81 3.87 4.56
C PHE A 400 25.81 2.70 4.45
N PHE A 401 25.36 1.45 4.66
CA PHE A 401 26.23 0.27 4.72
C PHE A 401 25.76 -0.84 3.78
N CYS A 402 26.62 -1.31 2.88
CA CYS A 402 26.37 -2.50 2.04
C CYS A 402 24.94 -2.53 1.44
N THR A 403 24.47 -1.43 0.85
CA THR A 403 23.07 -1.32 0.43
C THR A 403 22.81 -2.20 -0.78
N THR A 404 21.65 -2.85 -0.85
CA THR A 404 21.35 -3.90 -1.86
C THR A 404 21.00 -3.36 -3.25
N ASN A 405 21.06 -2.05 -3.45
CA ASN A 405 20.81 -1.38 -4.72
C ASN A 405 21.92 -0.33 -4.91
N SER A 406 22.39 -0.13 -6.14
CA SER A 406 23.41 0.89 -6.48
C SER A 406 22.90 2.34 -6.38
N TYR A 407 21.76 2.53 -5.73
CA TYR A 407 21.02 3.77 -5.61
C TYR A 407 20.79 4.08 -4.13
N PRO A 408 21.63 4.93 -3.52
CA PRO A 408 21.47 5.36 -2.13
C PRO A 408 20.20 6.20 -1.89
N MET A 409 19.59 6.71 -2.96
CA MET A 409 18.24 7.27 -2.96
C MET A 409 17.57 7.03 -4.32
N ILE A 410 16.26 6.79 -4.31
CA ILE A 410 15.42 6.79 -5.52
C ILE A 410 14.43 7.95 -5.40
N LEU A 411 14.44 8.84 -6.40
CA LEU A 411 13.48 9.92 -6.57
C LEU A 411 12.54 9.56 -7.73
N ASP A 412 11.28 9.26 -7.42
CA ASP A 412 10.27 9.02 -8.44
C ASP A 412 9.70 10.38 -8.90
N ASN A 413 10.22 10.96 -9.99
CA ASN A 413 9.98 12.37 -10.33
C ASN A 413 8.87 12.57 -11.37
N TYR A 414 7.60 12.52 -10.96
CA TYR A 414 6.45 12.99 -11.76
C TYR A 414 6.28 14.53 -11.73
N GLY A 415 7.36 15.28 -11.99
CA GLY A 415 7.28 16.66 -12.50
C GLY A 415 6.98 17.83 -11.54
N MET A 416 6.85 17.65 -10.21
CA MET A 416 6.46 18.75 -9.31
C MET A 416 7.60 19.50 -8.60
N ARG A 417 8.77 18.89 -8.35
CA ARG A 417 9.94 19.57 -7.76
C ARG A 417 11.24 19.05 -8.34
N THR A 418 12.13 19.95 -8.76
CA THR A 418 13.45 19.58 -9.29
C THR A 418 14.47 19.59 -8.15
N PRO A 419 15.03 18.44 -7.75
CA PRO A 419 16.09 18.41 -6.74
C PRO A 419 17.34 19.17 -7.23
N PRO A 420 18.18 19.70 -6.33
CA PRO A 420 19.48 20.21 -6.74
C PRO A 420 20.30 19.10 -7.42
N LYS A 421 21.27 19.50 -8.24
CA LYS A 421 22.21 18.59 -8.89
C LYS A 421 23.59 18.75 -8.27
N VAL A 422 24.39 17.70 -8.32
CA VAL A 422 25.80 17.71 -7.91
C VAL A 422 26.57 16.70 -8.75
N GLU A 423 27.77 17.08 -9.15
CA GLU A 423 28.73 16.24 -9.85
C GLU A 423 30.13 16.53 -9.30
N ILE A 424 30.94 15.48 -9.19
CA ILE A 424 32.37 15.59 -8.94
C ILE A 424 33.06 15.64 -10.31
N THR A 425 33.77 16.73 -10.59
CA THR A 425 34.41 16.97 -11.89
C THR A 425 35.93 16.90 -11.83
N GLY A 426 36.53 16.97 -10.63
CA GLY A 426 37.96 16.87 -10.43
C GLY A 426 38.32 16.27 -9.07
N THR A 427 39.31 15.40 -9.05
CA THR A 427 39.79 14.76 -7.82
C THR A 427 41.30 14.58 -7.89
N THR A 428 42.00 15.01 -6.85
CA THR A 428 43.42 14.72 -6.61
C THR A 428 43.57 14.04 -5.24
N ALA A 429 44.79 13.68 -4.84
CA ALA A 429 45.04 13.12 -3.51
C ALA A 429 44.66 14.08 -2.36
N SER A 430 44.59 15.39 -2.61
CA SER A 430 44.38 16.42 -1.59
C SER A 430 43.31 17.47 -1.92
N THR A 431 42.66 17.37 -3.08
CA THR A 431 41.62 18.30 -3.50
C THR A 431 40.48 17.58 -4.20
N LEU A 432 39.26 18.08 -3.98
CA LEU A 432 38.05 17.63 -4.66
C LEU A 432 37.33 18.87 -5.20
N SER A 433 36.86 18.82 -6.44
CA SER A 433 36.11 19.90 -7.06
C SER A 433 34.95 19.35 -7.88
N GLY A 434 33.93 20.17 -8.06
CA GLY A 434 32.74 19.78 -8.77
C GLY A 434 31.85 20.94 -9.16
N THR A 435 30.74 20.58 -9.79
CA THR A 435 29.64 21.50 -10.09
C THR A 435 28.39 21.05 -9.35
N ALA A 436 27.56 21.99 -8.95
CA ALA A 436 26.27 21.73 -8.33
C ALA A 436 25.29 22.86 -8.66
N THR A 437 24.02 22.69 -8.29
CA THR A 437 23.06 23.80 -8.34
C THR A 437 23.61 24.98 -7.50
N PRO A 438 23.62 26.22 -8.03
CA PRO A 438 24.20 27.38 -7.33
C PRO A 438 23.70 27.54 -5.90
N ASN A 439 24.60 27.92 -4.99
CA ASN A 439 24.35 28.13 -3.56
C ASN A 439 23.90 26.87 -2.78
N SER A 440 24.02 25.67 -3.35
CA SER A 440 23.72 24.43 -2.63
C SER A 440 24.82 24.08 -1.63
N THR A 441 24.42 23.51 -0.50
CA THR A 441 25.34 22.89 0.46
C THR A 441 25.71 21.50 -0.05
N ILE A 442 26.99 21.18 -0.13
CA ILE A 442 27.50 19.91 -0.62
C ILE A 442 28.01 19.09 0.55
N GLU A 443 27.45 17.90 0.78
CA GLU A 443 27.93 16.96 1.80
C GLU A 443 28.82 15.91 1.15
N LEU A 444 29.97 15.62 1.78
CA LEU A 444 30.97 14.70 1.29
C LEU A 444 31.11 13.49 2.22
N PHE A 445 31.04 12.31 1.62
CA PHE A 445 31.04 11.02 2.30
C PHE A 445 32.13 10.13 1.73
N TYR A 446 32.82 9.36 2.57
CA TYR A 446 33.58 8.22 2.08
C TYR A 446 32.63 7.08 1.71
N SER A 447 32.94 6.39 0.61
CA SER A 447 32.19 5.20 0.20
C SER A 447 32.31 4.06 1.20
N ASP A 448 31.30 3.20 1.21
CA ASP A 448 31.31 1.94 1.95
C ASP A 448 32.43 1.00 1.47
N LEU A 449 32.82 0.06 2.34
CA LEU A 449 33.82 -0.98 2.01
C LEU A 449 33.21 -2.24 1.38
N CYS A 450 31.90 -2.27 1.13
CA CYS A 450 31.22 -3.44 0.59
C CYS A 450 31.17 -3.46 -0.94
N GLY A 451 31.79 -2.47 -1.60
CA GLY A 451 31.79 -2.32 -3.06
C GLY A 451 30.45 -1.87 -3.64
N THR A 452 29.52 -1.38 -2.81
CA THR A 452 28.19 -0.91 -3.27
C THR A 452 28.17 0.56 -3.64
N CYS A 453 29.23 1.30 -3.29
CA CYS A 453 29.38 2.73 -3.54
C CYS A 453 28.32 3.55 -2.84
N SER A 454 28.12 3.24 -1.57
CA SER A 454 27.16 3.91 -0.70
C SER A 454 27.84 4.93 0.21
N PRO A 455 27.19 6.06 0.52
CA PRO A 455 27.79 7.13 1.32
C PRO A 455 27.85 6.73 2.81
N GLU A 456 28.94 6.09 3.23
CA GLU A 456 29.05 5.52 4.57
C GLU A 456 29.46 6.57 5.60
N THR A 457 30.61 7.24 5.40
CA THR A 457 31.22 8.09 6.43
C THR A 457 31.24 9.54 6.00
N TYR A 458 30.35 10.37 6.56
CA TYR A 458 30.43 11.82 6.40
C TYR A 458 31.76 12.35 6.96
N PHE A 459 32.45 13.20 6.21
CA PHE A 459 33.72 13.80 6.67
C PHE A 459 33.85 15.30 6.42
N ALA A 460 33.08 15.88 5.50
CA ALA A 460 33.18 17.31 5.19
C ALA A 460 31.91 17.88 4.55
N THR A 461 31.79 19.21 4.58
CA THR A 461 30.81 19.99 3.82
C THR A 461 31.53 21.06 3.01
N ALA A 462 31.07 21.29 1.78
CA ALA A 462 31.46 22.39 0.91
C ALA A 462 30.22 23.20 0.50
N VAL A 463 30.40 24.34 -0.14
CA VAL A 463 29.30 25.19 -0.65
C VAL A 463 29.58 25.53 -2.11
N ALA A 464 28.56 25.39 -2.95
CA ALA A 464 28.63 25.83 -4.35
C ALA A 464 28.47 27.34 -4.43
N ASP A 465 29.35 28.00 -5.19
CA ASP A 465 29.26 29.43 -5.44
C ASP A 465 28.05 29.80 -6.33
N ALA A 466 27.90 31.09 -6.63
CA ALA A 466 26.82 31.59 -7.48
C ALA A 466 26.88 31.06 -8.93
N SER A 467 28.02 30.55 -9.37
CA SER A 467 28.21 29.90 -10.68
C SER A 467 28.01 28.37 -10.60
N GLY A 468 27.78 27.82 -9.41
CA GLY A 468 27.62 26.39 -9.18
C GLY A 468 28.93 25.63 -8.96
N ASN A 469 30.08 26.30 -8.87
CA ASN A 469 31.36 25.62 -8.63
C ASN A 469 31.58 25.41 -7.14
N TRP A 470 32.10 24.24 -6.75
CA TRP A 470 32.48 23.96 -5.37
C TRP A 470 33.83 23.26 -5.30
N GLN A 471 34.53 23.43 -4.18
CA GLN A 471 35.82 22.79 -3.92
C GLN A 471 35.97 22.41 -2.45
N TYR A 472 36.78 21.38 -2.21
CA TYR A 472 37.23 20.93 -0.91
C TYR A 472 38.75 20.65 -0.97
N SER A 473 39.47 21.01 0.10
CA SER A 473 40.91 20.77 0.25
C SER A 473 41.15 19.96 1.52
N GLY A 474 41.77 18.79 1.38
CA GLY A 474 42.01 17.84 2.46
C GLY A 474 42.43 16.47 1.92
N VAL A 475 43.14 15.70 2.73
CA VAL A 475 43.59 14.35 2.35
C VAL A 475 42.37 13.43 2.19
N LEU A 476 42.27 12.75 1.05
CA LEU A 476 41.20 11.81 0.77
C LEU A 476 41.63 10.39 1.16
N LEU A 477 40.90 9.76 2.09
CA LEU A 477 41.23 8.43 2.60
C LEU A 477 40.63 7.28 1.76
N ARG A 478 39.48 7.53 1.13
CA ARG A 478 38.71 6.59 0.29
C ARG A 478 37.99 7.37 -0.81
N SER A 479 37.24 6.68 -1.65
CA SER A 479 36.35 7.31 -2.64
C SER A 479 35.40 8.29 -1.98
N VAL A 480 35.12 9.39 -2.67
CA VAL A 480 34.16 10.38 -2.19
C VAL A 480 32.86 10.30 -2.97
N ILE A 481 31.76 10.26 -2.23
CA ILE A 481 30.39 10.40 -2.71
C ILE A 481 29.88 11.73 -2.19
N ALA A 482 29.20 12.51 -3.04
CA ALA A 482 28.64 13.80 -2.68
C ALA A 482 27.11 13.81 -2.81
N SER A 483 26.45 14.65 -2.02
CA SER A 483 25.07 15.08 -2.24
C SER A 483 25.01 16.61 -2.15
N ALA A 484 24.01 17.21 -2.80
CA ALA A 484 23.71 18.63 -2.65
C ALA A 484 22.36 18.82 -1.97
N THR A 485 22.28 19.75 -1.03
CA THR A 485 21.02 20.15 -0.39
C THR A 485 20.77 21.63 -0.64
N LEU A 486 19.57 21.96 -1.11
CA LEU A 486 19.11 23.34 -1.31
C LEU A 486 17.63 23.42 -0.94
N ASN A 487 17.24 24.43 -0.16
CA ASN A 487 15.85 24.66 0.27
C ASN A 487 15.17 23.43 0.91
N GLY A 488 15.94 22.62 1.66
CA GLY A 488 15.44 21.42 2.33
C GLY A 488 15.13 20.25 1.40
N ILE A 489 15.71 20.24 0.18
CA ILE A 489 15.63 19.13 -0.77
C ILE A 489 17.05 18.68 -1.09
N THR A 490 17.31 17.37 -0.97
CA THR A 490 18.61 16.78 -1.27
C THR A 490 18.60 16.12 -2.65
N SER A 491 19.71 16.25 -3.38
CA SER A 491 19.95 15.61 -4.66
C SER A 491 20.06 14.10 -4.52
N GLU A 492 19.95 13.35 -5.62
CA GLU A 492 20.58 12.03 -5.68
C GLU A 492 22.06 12.14 -5.29
N PHE A 493 22.59 11.14 -4.62
CA PHE A 493 24.03 11.09 -4.36
C PHE A 493 24.77 10.83 -5.68
N THR A 494 25.96 11.42 -5.82
CA THR A 494 26.83 11.22 -6.99
C THR A 494 27.13 9.74 -7.16
N ARG A 495 27.09 9.28 -8.41
CA ARG A 495 27.42 7.91 -8.80
C ARG A 495 28.36 7.92 -10.00
N ILE A 496 29.29 6.97 -10.02
CA ILE A 496 30.09 6.70 -11.21
C ILE A 496 29.13 6.32 -12.33
N ARG A 497 29.39 6.89 -13.50
CA ARG A 497 28.59 6.77 -14.72
C ARG A 497 29.52 6.75 -15.91
N VAL A 498 29.27 5.90 -16.89
CA VAL A 498 29.88 6.05 -18.23
C VAL A 498 28.78 6.18 -19.27
N ASP A 499 28.66 7.38 -19.85
CA ASP A 499 27.77 7.59 -20.99
C ASP A 499 28.40 6.99 -22.26
N VAL A 500 27.70 6.03 -22.84
CA VAL A 500 28.11 5.28 -24.04
C VAL A 500 27.35 5.72 -25.30
N SER A 501 26.44 6.69 -25.21
CA SER A 501 25.63 7.13 -26.35
C SER A 501 26.48 7.70 -27.50
N GLY A 502 27.64 8.26 -27.19
CA GLY A 502 28.60 8.81 -28.15
C GLY A 502 29.68 7.84 -28.64
N VAL A 503 29.62 6.56 -28.26
CA VAL A 503 30.71 5.60 -28.55
C VAL A 503 30.91 5.38 -30.05
N LYS A 504 32.19 5.37 -30.48
CA LYS A 504 32.61 5.07 -31.84
C LYS A 504 33.70 4.00 -31.81
N VAL A 505 33.41 2.85 -32.43
CA VAL A 505 34.37 1.75 -32.59
C VAL A 505 34.97 1.81 -33.99
N ILE A 506 36.29 1.96 -34.06
CA ILE A 506 37.07 2.10 -35.29
C ILE A 506 37.85 0.80 -35.50
N ASN A 507 37.40 0.02 -36.48
CA ASN A 507 38.02 -1.24 -36.90
C ASN A 507 39.37 -1.00 -37.61
N THR A 508 40.24 -2.02 -37.62
CA THR A 508 41.62 -1.88 -38.12
C THR A 508 41.84 -2.45 -39.50
N CYS A 509 42.50 -1.68 -40.37
CA CYS A 509 43.00 -2.13 -41.67
C CYS A 509 44.48 -2.57 -41.65
N GLY A 510 45.16 -2.35 -40.53
CA GLY A 510 46.50 -2.85 -40.22
C GLY A 510 46.47 -3.69 -38.96
N SER A 511 47.39 -3.46 -38.02
CA SER A 511 47.47 -4.20 -36.76
C SER A 511 46.61 -3.64 -35.61
N THR A 512 46.13 -2.39 -35.68
CA THR A 512 45.52 -1.70 -34.53
C THR A 512 44.31 -0.81 -34.86
N GLY A 513 43.24 -0.86 -34.04
CA GLY A 513 42.03 -0.05 -34.10
C GLY A 513 41.86 0.85 -32.88
N SER A 514 40.70 1.50 -32.72
CA SER A 514 40.44 2.44 -31.60
C SER A 514 38.97 2.46 -31.16
N ILE A 515 38.70 2.82 -29.90
CA ILE A 515 37.36 3.08 -29.36
C ILE A 515 37.37 4.48 -28.75
N THR A 516 36.44 5.34 -29.16
CA THR A 516 36.41 6.76 -28.77
C THR A 516 35.00 7.22 -28.41
N GLY A 517 34.88 8.39 -27.77
CA GLY A 517 33.59 9.08 -27.59
C GLY A 517 32.78 8.68 -26.36
N LEU A 518 33.38 7.94 -25.42
CA LEU A 518 32.79 7.69 -24.11
C LEU A 518 33.00 8.89 -23.19
N LEU A 519 32.02 9.15 -22.31
CA LEU A 519 32.08 10.21 -21.31
C LEU A 519 31.94 9.61 -19.89
N PRO A 520 33.05 9.42 -19.17
CA PRO A 520 33.03 9.04 -17.76
C PRO A 520 32.62 10.26 -16.91
N LEU A 521 31.63 10.08 -16.03
CA LEU A 521 31.13 11.09 -15.11
C LEU A 521 31.35 10.61 -13.67
N SER A 522 31.74 11.54 -12.77
CA SER A 522 32.06 11.26 -11.36
C SER A 522 33.14 10.18 -11.15
N ALA A 523 34.00 9.95 -12.15
CA ALA A 523 35.14 9.03 -12.10
C ALA A 523 36.46 9.80 -11.94
N SER A 524 37.33 9.36 -11.03
CA SER A 524 38.66 9.95 -10.84
C SER A 524 39.74 9.27 -11.69
N TYR A 525 39.50 8.03 -12.11
CA TYR A 525 40.42 7.20 -12.88
C TYR A 525 39.64 6.30 -13.84
N VAL A 526 40.19 6.05 -15.03
CA VAL A 526 39.59 5.12 -15.99
C VAL A 526 40.66 4.20 -16.57
N GLU A 527 40.29 2.95 -16.84
CA GLU A 527 41.15 1.97 -17.48
C GLU A 527 40.38 1.11 -18.47
N TRP A 528 41.02 0.73 -19.56
CA TRP A 528 40.47 -0.19 -20.54
C TRP A 528 40.97 -1.59 -20.23
N LEU A 529 40.04 -2.54 -20.18
CA LEU A 529 40.31 -3.95 -19.95
C LEU A 529 40.10 -4.73 -21.25
N ASP A 530 41.02 -5.65 -21.56
CA ASP A 530 40.80 -6.67 -22.60
C ASP A 530 39.92 -7.82 -22.09
N ALA A 531 39.58 -8.76 -22.98
CA ALA A 531 38.77 -9.94 -22.68
C ALA A 531 39.33 -10.83 -21.55
N THR A 532 40.64 -10.78 -21.32
CA THR A 532 41.33 -11.55 -20.27
C THR A 532 41.45 -10.78 -18.95
N GLY A 533 41.01 -9.52 -18.93
CA GLY A 533 41.05 -8.64 -17.76
C GLY A 533 42.33 -7.81 -17.61
N ASN A 534 43.23 -7.81 -18.60
CA ASN A 534 44.45 -6.99 -18.54
C ASN A 534 44.15 -5.53 -18.89
N VAL A 535 44.88 -4.60 -18.25
CA VAL A 535 44.78 -3.17 -18.55
C VAL A 535 45.54 -2.83 -19.83
N VAL A 536 44.84 -2.33 -20.85
CA VAL A 536 45.37 -1.99 -22.18
C VAL A 536 45.35 -0.49 -22.50
N GLY A 537 44.76 0.34 -21.63
CA GLY A 537 44.73 1.79 -21.79
C GLY A 537 44.23 2.49 -20.53
N ARG A 538 44.54 3.78 -20.36
CA ARG A 538 44.16 4.60 -19.18
C ARG A 538 43.54 5.96 -19.53
N GLY A 539 43.23 6.17 -20.81
CA GLY A 539 42.56 7.37 -21.31
C GLY A 539 41.06 7.15 -21.49
N LYS A 540 40.30 8.24 -21.64
CA LYS A 540 38.87 8.19 -22.01
C LYS A 540 38.63 7.46 -23.34
N ASP A 541 39.59 7.58 -24.24
CA ASP A 541 39.62 6.91 -25.54
C ASP A 541 40.69 5.79 -25.50
N LEU A 542 40.38 4.64 -26.12
CA LEU A 542 41.32 3.57 -26.36
C LEU A 542 41.86 3.69 -27.78
N LEU A 543 43.14 4.02 -27.91
CA LEU A 543 43.76 4.27 -29.22
C LEU A 543 44.78 3.17 -29.55
N ASN A 544 44.84 2.80 -30.82
CA ASN A 544 45.86 1.90 -31.40
C ASN A 544 46.02 0.55 -30.68
N VAL A 545 44.92 -0.17 -30.45
CA VAL A 545 44.93 -1.51 -29.84
C VAL A 545 44.65 -2.61 -30.87
N PRO A 546 45.15 -3.84 -30.69
CA PRO A 546 44.92 -4.92 -31.65
C PRO A 546 43.46 -5.34 -31.77
N ILE A 547 43.16 -6.21 -32.73
CA ILE A 547 41.87 -6.89 -32.84
C ILE A 547 41.56 -7.61 -31.53
N GLY A 548 40.35 -7.43 -31.01
CA GLY A 548 39.96 -7.97 -29.72
C GLY A 548 38.70 -7.31 -29.15
N THR A 549 38.29 -7.76 -27.97
CA THR A 549 37.17 -7.20 -27.21
C THR A 549 37.67 -6.45 -25.98
N TYR A 550 37.10 -5.27 -25.76
CA TYR A 550 37.54 -4.31 -24.76
C TYR A 550 36.35 -3.68 -24.03
N ARG A 551 36.53 -3.29 -22.77
CA ARG A 551 35.55 -2.47 -22.03
C ARG A 551 36.26 -1.44 -21.18
N LEU A 552 35.61 -0.29 -20.95
CA LEU A 552 36.12 0.73 -20.05
C LEU A 552 35.64 0.42 -18.63
N LYS A 553 36.56 0.47 -17.67
CA LYS A 553 36.30 0.48 -16.23
C LYS A 553 36.57 1.88 -15.71
N ALA A 554 35.53 2.57 -15.25
CA ALA A 554 35.64 3.84 -14.57
C ALA A 554 35.68 3.61 -13.06
N THR A 555 36.57 4.31 -12.38
CA THR A 555 36.86 4.14 -10.95
C THR A 555 36.90 5.51 -10.27
N ASN A 556 36.41 5.59 -9.04
CA ASN A 556 36.64 6.68 -8.12
C ASN A 556 36.99 6.05 -6.78
N GLY A 557 38.27 6.06 -6.37
CA GLY A 557 38.78 5.29 -5.22
C GLY A 557 38.51 3.78 -5.30
N ASP A 558 37.84 3.22 -4.28
CA ASP A 558 37.42 1.81 -4.17
C ASP A 558 36.14 1.48 -4.97
N CYS A 559 35.50 2.49 -5.55
CA CYS A 559 34.28 2.36 -6.35
C CYS A 559 34.59 2.22 -7.82
N SER A 560 33.94 1.28 -8.51
CA SER A 560 34.09 1.12 -9.96
C SER A 560 32.82 0.72 -10.69
N GLU A 561 32.70 1.17 -11.94
CA GLU A 561 31.66 0.78 -12.89
C GLU A 561 32.33 0.37 -14.21
N VAL A 562 31.74 -0.58 -14.94
CA VAL A 562 32.26 -1.04 -16.22
C VAL A 562 31.21 -0.85 -17.33
N THR A 563 31.68 -0.52 -18.52
CA THR A 563 30.84 -0.47 -19.72
C THR A 563 30.52 -1.89 -20.22
N PRO A 564 29.54 -2.02 -21.15
CA PRO A 564 29.47 -3.17 -22.04
C PRO A 564 30.78 -3.41 -22.80
N TRP A 565 30.92 -4.61 -23.37
CA TRP A 565 32.05 -4.96 -24.23
C TRP A 565 31.91 -4.36 -25.63
N PHE A 566 33.01 -3.86 -26.17
CA PHE A 566 33.17 -3.35 -27.53
C PHE A 566 34.19 -4.20 -28.29
N GLU A 567 33.96 -4.47 -29.57
CA GLU A 567 34.79 -5.37 -30.38
C GLU A 567 35.46 -4.63 -31.54
N ILE A 568 36.79 -4.73 -31.65
CA ILE A 568 37.58 -4.23 -32.79
C ILE A 568 37.88 -5.40 -33.73
N LYS A 569 37.50 -5.27 -35.00
CA LYS A 569 37.65 -6.27 -36.07
C LYS A 569 38.66 -5.84 -37.14
N LYS A 570 39.09 -6.79 -37.97
CA LYS A 570 39.79 -6.49 -39.23
C LYS A 570 38.83 -5.81 -40.21
N GLY A 571 39.28 -4.72 -40.83
CA GLY A 571 38.50 -3.84 -41.70
C GLY A 571 38.11 -4.51 -43.01
N LEU A 572 39.07 -5.02 -43.77
CA LEU A 572 38.82 -5.83 -44.98
C LEU A 572 39.32 -7.27 -44.77
N ILE A 573 38.49 -8.24 -45.16
CA ILE A 573 38.80 -9.67 -45.10
C ILE A 573 38.52 -10.29 -46.47
N THR A 574 39.57 -10.79 -47.14
CA THR A 574 39.45 -11.57 -48.37
C THR A 574 39.53 -13.05 -48.09
N ASN A 575 38.52 -13.82 -48.51
CA ASN A 575 38.46 -15.26 -48.37
C ASN A 575 38.60 -15.94 -49.75
N ALA A 576 39.60 -16.82 -49.86
CA ALA A 576 39.98 -17.51 -51.09
C ALA A 576 39.69 -19.02 -51.08
N THR A 577 38.92 -19.52 -50.12
CA THR A 577 38.69 -20.97 -49.93
C THR A 577 38.03 -21.63 -51.14
N ASN A 578 37.28 -20.87 -51.95
CA ASN A 578 36.54 -21.37 -53.12
C ASN A 578 37.07 -20.84 -54.46
N VAL A 579 38.34 -20.43 -54.53
CA VAL A 579 38.89 -19.86 -55.78
C VAL A 579 39.04 -20.94 -56.86
N GLN A 580 38.52 -20.63 -58.05
CA GLN A 580 38.58 -21.47 -59.23
C GLN A 580 39.37 -20.79 -60.35
N THR A 581 40.30 -21.52 -60.97
CA THR A 581 41.16 -21.04 -62.07
C THR A 581 40.96 -21.87 -63.34
N ARG A 582 40.87 -21.22 -64.49
CA ARG A 582 40.79 -21.88 -65.81
C ARG A 582 41.93 -21.43 -66.72
N ASN A 583 42.76 -22.37 -67.17
CA ASN A 583 43.86 -22.09 -68.12
C ASN A 583 43.34 -21.89 -69.56
N PRO A 584 43.95 -20.98 -70.35
CA PRO A 584 43.68 -20.85 -71.77
C PRO A 584 44.22 -22.05 -72.55
N ALA A 585 43.34 -22.78 -73.24
CA ALA A 585 43.71 -23.85 -74.15
C ALA A 585 42.74 -23.88 -75.34
N CYS A 586 43.20 -24.42 -76.47
CA CYS A 586 42.36 -24.71 -77.63
C CYS A 586 41.52 -23.49 -78.12
N GLY A 587 42.06 -22.27 -78.03
CA GLY A 587 41.41 -21.04 -78.50
C GLY A 587 40.48 -20.30 -77.52
N THR A 588 40.37 -20.72 -76.25
CA THR A 588 39.54 -20.04 -75.23
C THR A 588 40.38 -19.28 -74.20
N GLY A 589 39.89 -18.13 -73.71
CA GLY A 589 40.52 -17.34 -72.64
C GLY A 589 40.31 -17.93 -71.24
N GLY A 590 41.22 -17.65 -70.31
CA GLY A 590 41.21 -18.14 -68.94
C GLY A 590 40.38 -17.28 -67.97
N SER A 591 40.23 -17.71 -66.72
CA SER A 591 39.44 -17.00 -65.70
C SER A 591 39.86 -17.31 -64.26
N ILE A 592 39.54 -16.40 -63.33
CA ILE A 592 39.68 -16.53 -61.87
C ILE A 592 38.38 -16.07 -61.20
N SER A 593 37.72 -16.93 -60.42
CA SER A 593 36.43 -16.62 -59.76
C SER A 593 36.29 -17.28 -58.39
N GLY A 594 35.29 -16.89 -57.59
CA GLY A 594 34.96 -17.55 -56.31
C GLY A 594 35.57 -16.91 -55.06
N LEU A 595 36.11 -15.69 -55.17
CA LEU A 595 36.57 -14.88 -54.04
C LEU A 595 35.38 -14.27 -53.27
N GLN A 596 35.50 -14.14 -51.94
CA GLN A 596 34.55 -13.44 -51.08
C GLN A 596 35.24 -12.33 -50.29
N VAL A 597 34.60 -11.17 -50.12
CA VAL A 597 35.16 -10.02 -49.39
C VAL A 597 34.16 -9.52 -48.35
N VAL A 598 34.61 -9.36 -47.10
CA VAL A 598 33.85 -8.74 -45.99
C VAL A 598 34.46 -7.39 -45.67
N ASN A 599 33.62 -6.34 -45.61
CA ASN A 599 34.02 -4.98 -45.27
C ASN A 599 33.36 -4.52 -43.96
N ASN A 600 34.15 -4.44 -42.89
CA ASN A 600 33.77 -3.98 -41.55
C ASN A 600 34.09 -2.48 -41.33
N THR A 601 34.37 -1.73 -42.40
CA THR A 601 34.59 -0.28 -42.37
C THR A 601 33.33 0.47 -42.82
N SER A 602 33.29 1.78 -42.59
CA SER A 602 32.19 2.65 -43.06
C SER A 602 32.33 3.10 -44.52
N SER A 603 33.41 2.73 -45.21
CA SER A 603 33.74 3.19 -46.58
C SER A 603 33.51 2.07 -47.61
N PRO A 604 32.88 2.32 -48.78
CA PRO A 604 32.62 1.29 -49.80
C PRO A 604 33.87 0.59 -50.33
N THR A 605 33.76 -0.66 -50.78
CA THR A 605 34.88 -1.47 -51.32
C THR A 605 35.12 -1.23 -52.83
N VAL A 606 36.38 -1.22 -53.25
CA VAL A 606 36.89 -1.05 -54.63
C VAL A 606 37.82 -2.21 -55.00
N TYR A 607 37.74 -2.73 -56.23
CA TYR A 607 38.54 -3.86 -56.74
C TYR A 607 39.38 -3.47 -57.97
N SER A 608 40.58 -4.06 -58.11
CA SER A 608 41.48 -3.87 -59.25
C SER A 608 42.33 -5.13 -59.50
N TRP A 609 42.09 -5.84 -60.61
CA TRP A 609 42.94 -6.93 -61.08
C TRP A 609 44.05 -6.39 -61.97
N LYS A 610 45.30 -6.77 -61.71
CA LYS A 610 46.48 -6.41 -62.52
C LYS A 610 47.18 -7.64 -63.08
N ASN A 611 47.66 -7.56 -64.32
CA ASN A 611 48.52 -8.59 -64.90
C ASN A 611 49.99 -8.46 -64.45
N GLU A 612 50.87 -9.34 -64.90
CA GLU A 612 52.31 -9.35 -64.55
C GLU A 612 53.06 -8.07 -64.96
N LEU A 613 52.52 -7.28 -65.90
CA LEU A 613 53.07 -5.98 -66.33
C LEU A 613 52.55 -4.80 -65.47
N GLY A 614 51.70 -5.08 -64.47
CA GLY A 614 51.09 -4.05 -63.62
C GLY A 614 49.89 -3.34 -64.25
N THR A 615 49.46 -3.72 -65.45
CA THR A 615 48.29 -3.16 -66.13
C THR A 615 47.01 -3.65 -65.49
N GLU A 616 46.08 -2.74 -65.16
CA GLU A 616 44.74 -3.11 -64.71
C GLU A 616 43.94 -3.77 -65.84
N VAL A 617 43.38 -4.94 -65.57
CA VAL A 617 42.65 -5.77 -66.53
C VAL A 617 41.17 -5.97 -66.15
N ALA A 618 40.77 -5.67 -64.91
CA ALA A 618 39.37 -5.65 -64.47
C ALA A 618 39.19 -4.89 -63.13
N THR A 619 38.01 -4.34 -62.88
CA THR A 619 37.60 -3.68 -61.62
C THR A 619 36.48 -4.41 -60.88
N THR A 620 36.21 -5.66 -61.28
CA THR A 620 35.23 -6.56 -60.66
C THR A 620 35.91 -7.59 -59.77
N LEU A 621 35.18 -8.16 -58.81
CA LEU A 621 35.71 -9.20 -57.91
C LEU A 621 36.17 -10.46 -58.68
N ASN A 622 35.44 -10.87 -59.72
CA ASN A 622 35.83 -11.99 -60.61
C ASN A 622 36.59 -11.48 -61.85
N LEU A 623 37.57 -12.25 -62.33
CA LEU A 623 38.36 -11.99 -63.54
C LEU A 623 38.05 -13.03 -64.63
N THR A 624 37.71 -12.61 -65.84
CA THR A 624 37.33 -13.53 -66.93
C THR A 624 37.97 -13.16 -68.27
N ASN A 625 38.12 -14.15 -69.16
CA ASN A 625 38.59 -14.03 -70.53
C ASN A 625 40.00 -13.43 -70.69
N VAL A 626 40.97 -13.97 -69.95
CA VAL A 626 42.35 -13.47 -69.94
C VAL A 626 43.33 -14.45 -70.62
N THR A 627 44.40 -13.94 -71.22
CA THR A 627 45.43 -14.75 -71.88
C THR A 627 46.33 -15.48 -70.86
N PRO A 628 47.16 -16.45 -71.30
CA PRO A 628 48.17 -17.05 -70.45
C PRO A 628 49.03 -15.96 -69.78
N GLY A 629 49.23 -16.05 -68.48
CA GLY A 629 49.91 -15.01 -67.70
C GLY A 629 49.60 -15.08 -66.22
N LYS A 630 50.16 -14.15 -65.43
CA LYS A 630 49.93 -14.02 -63.98
C LYS A 630 49.03 -12.82 -63.65
N TYR A 631 48.10 -12.98 -62.71
CA TYR A 631 47.14 -11.93 -62.31
C TYR A 631 47.01 -11.78 -60.79
N THR A 632 46.98 -10.54 -60.29
CA THR A 632 46.86 -10.18 -58.86
C THR A 632 45.68 -9.24 -58.64
N LEU A 633 44.85 -9.49 -57.64
CA LEU A 633 43.75 -8.62 -57.20
C LEU A 633 44.21 -7.70 -56.07
N SER A 634 43.96 -6.41 -56.22
CA SER A 634 44.03 -5.40 -55.16
C SER A 634 42.62 -4.99 -54.76
N ILE A 635 42.36 -4.95 -53.47
CA ILE A 635 41.08 -4.60 -52.85
C ILE A 635 41.36 -3.39 -51.96
N SER A 636 40.50 -2.39 -52.00
CA SER A 636 40.65 -1.21 -51.15
C SER A 636 39.29 -0.64 -50.74
N THR A 637 39.25 0.23 -49.74
CA THR A 637 38.10 1.11 -49.53
C THR A 637 38.19 2.33 -50.43
N LEU A 638 37.06 2.98 -50.73
CA LEU A 638 36.97 4.10 -51.67
C LEU A 638 37.83 5.31 -51.26
N ASP A 639 37.96 5.52 -49.95
CA ASP A 639 38.82 6.53 -49.32
C ASP A 639 40.28 6.08 -49.16
N ASN A 640 40.64 4.88 -49.65
CA ASN A 640 41.94 4.22 -49.51
C ASN A 640 42.41 4.01 -48.07
N SER A 641 41.50 4.06 -47.09
CA SER A 641 41.83 3.83 -45.67
C SER A 641 42.14 2.36 -45.35
N CYS A 642 41.71 1.43 -46.22
CA CYS A 642 41.92 0.01 -46.08
C CYS A 642 42.37 -0.60 -47.40
N THR A 643 43.33 -1.53 -47.38
CA THR A 643 43.71 -2.32 -48.56
C THR A 643 43.95 -3.80 -48.20
N ASP A 644 43.69 -4.70 -49.14
CA ASP A 644 44.01 -6.13 -49.07
C ASP A 644 44.36 -6.64 -50.49
N THR A 645 45.11 -7.73 -50.62
CA THR A 645 45.54 -8.25 -51.93
C THR A 645 45.45 -9.77 -52.01
N TYR A 646 45.11 -10.30 -53.19
CA TYR A 646 45.05 -11.73 -53.47
C TYR A 646 45.72 -12.10 -54.80
N GLY A 647 46.60 -13.09 -54.82
CA GLY A 647 47.37 -13.53 -55.99
C GLY A 647 48.90 -13.43 -55.80
N PRO A 648 49.72 -13.68 -56.84
CA PRO A 648 49.36 -13.87 -58.25
C PRO A 648 48.89 -15.29 -58.62
N VAL A 649 48.04 -15.39 -59.65
CA VAL A 649 47.50 -16.64 -60.21
C VAL A 649 47.95 -16.83 -61.67
N THR A 650 48.47 -18.01 -62.08
CA THR A 650 49.19 -18.26 -63.37
C THR A 650 48.44 -19.19 -64.36
N LEU A 651 48.49 -18.95 -65.69
CA LEU A 651 47.80 -19.76 -66.75
C LEU A 651 48.69 -20.11 -68.04
N ILE A 652 48.56 -21.29 -68.76
CA ILE A 652 49.44 -21.86 -69.90
C ILE A 652 48.76 -22.74 -71.07
N THR A 653 49.39 -23.12 -72.25
CA THR A 653 48.82 -23.70 -73.58
C THR A 653 49.46 -24.99 -74.34
N THR A 654 48.74 -25.87 -75.18
CA THR A 654 49.20 -27.11 -76.04
C THR A 654 48.22 -27.74 -77.17
N THR A 655 48.59 -28.65 -78.17
CA THR A 655 47.71 -29.38 -79.23
C THR A 655 48.01 -30.89 -79.69
N GLY A 656 47.03 -31.81 -80.04
CA GLY A 656 47.14 -33.33 -80.24
C GLY A 656 46.20 -34.18 -81.22
N PRO A 657 45.96 -35.53 -81.04
CA PRO A 657 45.19 -36.44 -81.95
C PRO A 657 43.75 -36.00 -82.31
N ASN A 658 43.02 -36.66 -83.23
CA ASN A 658 41.68 -36.17 -83.64
C ASN A 658 40.60 -37.27 -83.76
N ILE A 659 39.38 -36.96 -83.30
CA ILE A 659 38.21 -37.82 -83.47
C ILE A 659 37.10 -37.03 -84.18
N SER A 660 36.56 -37.64 -85.23
CA SER A 660 35.38 -37.16 -85.95
C SER A 660 34.14 -37.95 -85.57
N LEU A 661 33.10 -37.23 -85.14
CA LEU A 661 31.80 -37.78 -84.76
C LEU A 661 30.76 -37.69 -85.88
N LEU A 662 31.15 -37.32 -87.10
CA LEU A 662 30.22 -37.00 -88.19
C LEU A 662 29.33 -38.18 -88.63
N SER A 663 29.75 -39.42 -88.42
CA SER A 663 29.00 -40.64 -88.76
C SER A 663 28.50 -41.42 -87.55
N LEU A 664 28.50 -40.80 -86.36
CA LEU A 664 28.08 -41.38 -85.09
C LEU A 664 26.58 -41.74 -85.11
N SER A 665 26.25 -42.98 -84.74
CA SER A 665 24.89 -43.47 -84.53
C SER A 665 24.72 -43.98 -83.10
N ILE A 666 23.71 -43.45 -82.39
CA ILE A 666 23.43 -43.78 -80.99
C ILE A 666 22.04 -44.43 -80.90
N LYS A 667 21.98 -45.63 -80.34
CA LYS A 667 20.74 -46.27 -79.93
C LYS A 667 20.49 -45.98 -78.45
N PRO A 668 19.37 -45.35 -78.07
CA PRO A 668 19.01 -45.11 -76.68
C PRO A 668 18.91 -46.41 -75.86
N ALA A 669 19.22 -46.33 -74.57
CA ALA A 669 18.88 -47.36 -73.59
C ALA A 669 17.52 -47.02 -72.96
N ASN A 670 16.71 -48.01 -72.58
CA ASN A 670 15.39 -47.76 -71.96
C ASN A 670 15.44 -47.91 -70.45
N CYS A 671 14.98 -46.90 -69.71
CA CYS A 671 14.72 -46.95 -68.27
C CYS A 671 15.89 -47.50 -67.44
N GLY A 672 17.10 -47.03 -67.69
CA GLY A 672 18.29 -47.47 -66.95
C GLY A 672 18.83 -48.87 -67.32
N THR A 673 18.22 -49.58 -68.28
CA THR A 673 18.64 -50.95 -68.67
C THR A 673 19.82 -50.97 -69.66
N ASN A 674 20.59 -52.07 -69.70
CA ASN A 674 21.79 -52.22 -70.56
C ASN A 674 21.49 -52.46 -72.06
N SER A 675 20.64 -51.65 -72.68
CA SER A 675 20.10 -51.88 -74.03
C SER A 675 20.58 -50.89 -75.11
N GLY A 676 21.38 -49.88 -74.73
CA GLY A 676 21.85 -48.82 -75.63
C GLY A 676 23.20 -49.12 -76.29
N SER A 677 23.52 -48.38 -77.35
CA SER A 677 24.78 -48.53 -78.09
C SER A 677 25.25 -47.23 -78.77
N ILE A 678 26.55 -47.09 -78.96
CA ILE A 678 27.25 -46.04 -79.71
C ILE A 678 28.08 -46.70 -80.81
N THR A 679 27.81 -46.38 -82.08
CA THR A 679 28.49 -47.00 -83.24
C THR A 679 28.86 -45.96 -84.30
N GLY A 680 29.78 -46.26 -85.21
CA GLY A 680 30.06 -45.45 -86.41
C GLY A 680 31.08 -44.32 -86.24
N ILE A 681 31.95 -44.36 -85.22
CA ILE A 681 32.97 -43.31 -84.98
C ILE A 681 34.13 -43.39 -85.98
N ILE A 682 34.68 -42.23 -86.37
CA ILE A 682 35.89 -42.14 -87.20
C ILE A 682 37.00 -41.46 -86.38
N ALA A 683 38.16 -42.11 -86.21
CA ALA A 683 39.30 -41.54 -85.51
C ALA A 683 40.54 -41.51 -86.41
N THR A 684 41.34 -40.44 -86.30
CA THR A 684 42.58 -40.21 -87.05
C THR A 684 43.70 -39.74 -86.13
N GLY A 685 44.94 -40.09 -86.45
CA GLY A 685 46.12 -39.74 -85.65
C GLY A 685 47.39 -40.29 -86.29
N SER A 686 48.53 -39.98 -85.70
CA SER A 686 49.84 -40.48 -86.14
C SER A 686 50.12 -41.85 -85.53
N GLY A 687 50.18 -42.89 -86.38
CA GLY A 687 50.53 -44.25 -85.98
C GLY A 687 49.34 -45.13 -85.59
N THR A 688 49.60 -46.22 -84.86
CA THR A 688 48.55 -47.16 -84.44
C THR A 688 47.63 -46.54 -83.39
N LEU A 689 46.33 -46.50 -83.69
CA LEU A 689 45.32 -45.97 -82.78
C LEU A 689 44.89 -47.02 -81.74
N THR A 690 44.79 -46.60 -80.49
CA THR A 690 44.27 -47.40 -79.37
C THR A 690 42.95 -46.82 -78.87
N TYR A 691 41.94 -47.67 -78.66
CA TYR A 691 40.60 -47.27 -78.27
C TYR A 691 40.29 -47.71 -76.84
N LYS A 692 39.76 -46.79 -76.04
CA LYS A 692 39.36 -47.07 -74.66
C LYS A 692 38.06 -46.34 -74.34
N TRP A 693 36.97 -47.11 -74.24
CA TRP A 693 35.68 -46.60 -73.80
C TRP A 693 35.61 -46.59 -72.28
N LYS A 694 35.32 -45.42 -71.72
CA LYS A 694 35.07 -45.24 -70.29
C LYS A 694 33.63 -44.79 -70.08
N ASN A 695 32.98 -45.33 -69.06
CA ASN A 695 31.71 -44.79 -68.59
C ASN A 695 31.92 -43.51 -67.78
N GLY A 696 30.84 -42.87 -67.33
CA GLY A 696 30.89 -41.61 -66.58
C GLY A 696 31.68 -41.67 -65.26
N ASN A 697 31.97 -42.86 -64.74
CA ASN A 697 32.80 -43.09 -63.56
C ASN A 697 34.28 -43.38 -63.92
N ASN A 698 34.70 -43.12 -65.16
CA ASN A 698 36.03 -43.41 -65.71
C ASN A 698 36.45 -44.89 -65.71
N VAL A 699 35.52 -45.80 -65.45
CA VAL A 699 35.78 -47.24 -65.53
C VAL A 699 35.76 -47.65 -66.99
N GLN A 700 36.78 -48.38 -67.42
CA GLN A 700 36.86 -48.89 -68.78
C GLN A 700 35.80 -49.99 -68.98
N VAL A 701 34.93 -49.78 -69.96
CA VAL A 701 33.81 -50.69 -70.28
C VAL A 701 34.00 -51.44 -71.60
N ALA A 702 34.86 -50.92 -72.50
CA ALA A 702 35.27 -51.62 -73.73
C ALA A 702 36.60 -51.07 -74.28
N SER A 703 37.26 -51.83 -75.16
CA SER A 703 38.52 -51.44 -75.86
C SER A 703 38.43 -51.55 -77.38
N ILE A 704 37.21 -51.52 -77.90
CA ILE A 704 36.90 -51.68 -79.32
C ILE A 704 36.34 -50.37 -79.88
N LYS A 705 36.29 -50.26 -81.20
CA LYS A 705 35.87 -49.03 -81.89
C LYS A 705 34.43 -48.62 -81.56
N ASP A 706 33.48 -49.55 -81.61
CA ASP A 706 32.05 -49.33 -81.37
C ASP A 706 31.60 -49.94 -80.03
N LEU A 707 30.72 -49.27 -79.27
CA LEU A 707 30.27 -49.65 -77.93
C LEU A 707 28.80 -50.12 -77.94
N VAL A 708 28.49 -51.33 -77.47
CA VAL A 708 27.12 -51.90 -77.49
C VAL A 708 26.67 -52.44 -76.13
N ASN A 709 25.35 -52.59 -75.93
CA ASN A 709 24.68 -53.14 -74.74
C ASN A 709 25.05 -52.46 -73.42
N GLN A 710 24.99 -51.14 -73.41
CA GLN A 710 25.35 -50.32 -72.24
C GLN A 710 24.12 -49.63 -71.64
N PRO A 711 24.11 -49.37 -70.32
CA PRO A 711 23.06 -48.57 -69.70
C PRO A 711 23.11 -47.13 -70.19
N PRO A 712 22.03 -46.34 -69.99
CA PRO A 712 22.06 -44.93 -70.31
C PRO A 712 23.12 -44.25 -69.47
N GLY A 713 23.85 -43.33 -70.09
CA GLY A 713 25.01 -42.79 -69.44
C GLY A 713 25.92 -42.08 -70.38
N LYS A 714 26.89 -41.44 -69.77
CA LYS A 714 27.95 -40.69 -70.42
C LYS A 714 29.08 -41.64 -70.71
N TYR A 715 29.44 -41.76 -71.98
CA TYR A 715 30.58 -42.54 -72.41
C TYR A 715 31.55 -41.64 -73.11
N THR A 716 32.83 -41.90 -72.92
CA THR A 716 33.89 -41.23 -73.64
C THR A 716 34.74 -42.27 -74.32
N LEU A 717 35.06 -42.00 -75.58
CA LEU A 717 36.05 -42.77 -76.29
C LEU A 717 37.36 -42.00 -76.23
N GLU A 718 38.32 -42.57 -75.53
CA GLU A 718 39.71 -42.13 -75.55
C GLU A 718 40.41 -42.82 -76.73
N VAL A 719 40.92 -42.02 -77.66
CA VAL A 719 41.78 -42.47 -78.74
C VAL A 719 43.17 -41.89 -78.56
N SER A 720 44.11 -42.77 -78.27
CA SER A 720 45.54 -42.45 -78.30
C SER A 720 46.16 -42.87 -79.62
N ASP A 721 47.11 -42.07 -80.07
CA ASP A 721 48.02 -42.40 -81.15
C ASP A 721 49.46 -42.42 -80.59
N GLN A 722 50.47 -42.44 -81.45
CA GLN A 722 51.88 -42.47 -81.03
C GLN A 722 52.52 -41.08 -80.89
N SER A 723 51.73 -39.98 -80.81
CA SER A 723 52.24 -38.60 -80.61
C SER A 723 52.44 -38.23 -79.12
N SER A 724 53.16 -37.13 -78.82
CA SER A 724 53.39 -36.63 -77.44
C SER A 724 52.18 -35.90 -76.82
N CYS A 725 51.07 -35.86 -77.55
CA CYS A 725 49.89 -35.15 -77.16
C CYS A 725 48.92 -36.13 -76.51
N GLY A 726 48.20 -35.70 -75.48
CA GLY A 726 47.29 -36.58 -74.75
C GLY A 726 46.28 -37.22 -75.69
N ALA A 727 45.87 -38.46 -75.38
CA ALA A 727 44.80 -39.14 -76.08
C ALA A 727 43.62 -38.17 -76.25
N VAL A 728 43.11 -38.06 -77.48
CA VAL A 728 41.94 -37.23 -77.69
C VAL A 728 40.75 -38.05 -77.28
N ILE A 729 40.01 -37.45 -76.36
CA ILE A 729 38.81 -38.02 -75.81
C ILE A 729 37.68 -37.34 -76.56
N THR A 730 36.73 -38.12 -77.07
CA THR A 730 35.52 -37.52 -77.62
C THR A 730 34.88 -36.63 -76.56
N PRO A 731 34.15 -35.58 -76.96
CA PRO A 731 33.09 -35.07 -76.12
C PRO A 731 32.27 -36.23 -75.58
N VAL A 732 31.71 -36.07 -74.39
CA VAL A 732 30.87 -37.10 -73.79
C VAL A 732 29.77 -37.49 -74.75
N ILE A 733 29.80 -38.73 -75.22
CA ILE A 733 28.74 -39.30 -76.03
C ILE A 733 27.75 -39.90 -75.04
N THR A 734 26.56 -39.32 -75.01
CA THR A 734 25.51 -39.78 -74.11
C THR A 734 24.70 -40.82 -74.84
N ILE A 735 24.65 -42.05 -74.32
CA ILE A 735 23.54 -42.95 -74.63
C ILE A 735 22.34 -42.36 -73.88
N PRO A 736 21.38 -41.75 -74.58
CA PRO A 736 20.24 -41.16 -73.92
C PRO A 736 19.40 -42.28 -73.32
N ASP A 737 18.82 -41.98 -72.17
CA ASP A 737 17.83 -42.83 -71.56
C ASP A 737 16.47 -42.51 -72.20
N ALA A 738 16.01 -43.37 -73.11
CA ALA A 738 14.69 -43.25 -73.68
C ALA A 738 13.64 -43.58 -72.61
N ASN A 739 12.64 -42.71 -72.50
CA ASN A 739 11.60 -42.72 -71.45
C ASN A 739 12.12 -42.42 -70.03
N ALA A 740 13.28 -41.78 -69.90
CA ALA A 740 13.81 -41.37 -68.61
C ALA A 740 12.96 -40.31 -67.92
N ILE A 741 12.93 -40.39 -66.59
CA ILE A 741 12.31 -39.38 -65.75
C ILE A 741 13.44 -38.53 -65.15
N THR A 742 13.49 -37.25 -65.51
CA THR A 742 14.43 -36.28 -64.93
C THR A 742 13.69 -35.31 -64.02
N ILE A 743 14.28 -35.01 -62.88
CA ILE A 743 13.76 -34.07 -61.88
C ILE A 743 14.79 -32.97 -61.75
N ASP A 744 14.43 -31.76 -62.13
CA ASP A 744 15.21 -30.54 -61.94
C ASP A 744 14.57 -29.71 -60.82
N ASP A 745 15.39 -29.36 -59.84
CA ASP A 745 14.99 -28.67 -58.62
C ASP A 745 15.50 -27.22 -58.57
N SER A 746 16.08 -26.71 -59.66
CA SER A 746 16.65 -25.37 -59.74
C SER A 746 15.63 -24.24 -59.57
N GLN A 747 14.35 -24.51 -59.88
CA GLN A 747 13.22 -23.60 -59.68
C GLN A 747 12.38 -23.99 -58.46
N LYS A 748 12.85 -24.93 -57.62
CA LYS A 748 12.07 -25.39 -56.47
C LYS A 748 11.80 -24.23 -55.53
N GLN A 749 10.55 -24.12 -55.10
CA GLN A 749 10.12 -23.21 -54.07
C GLN A 749 9.57 -24.04 -52.93
N VAL A 750 10.24 -23.95 -51.78
CA VAL A 750 9.80 -24.57 -50.53
C VAL A 750 9.22 -23.47 -49.66
N PHE A 751 7.92 -23.55 -49.41
CA PHE A 751 7.23 -22.71 -48.45
C PHE A 751 7.03 -23.53 -47.18
N ASN A 752 7.81 -23.20 -46.14
CA ASN A 752 7.69 -23.86 -44.85
C ASN A 752 6.30 -23.57 -44.23
N PRO A 753 5.64 -24.58 -43.65
CA PRO A 753 4.38 -24.40 -42.97
C PRO A 753 4.54 -23.48 -41.75
N ASN A 754 3.51 -22.71 -41.46
CA ASN A 754 3.44 -21.93 -40.23
C ASN A 754 3.19 -22.85 -39.01
N CYS A 755 3.24 -22.29 -37.80
CA CYS A 755 3.31 -23.06 -36.55
C CYS A 755 2.18 -24.08 -36.30
N SER A 756 1.02 -23.93 -36.96
CA SER A 756 -0.15 -24.80 -36.76
C SER A 756 -0.84 -25.23 -38.06
N GLY A 757 -0.33 -24.84 -39.22
CA GLY A 757 -0.96 -25.09 -40.51
C GLY A 757 -0.31 -26.21 -41.32
N SER A 758 -1.15 -27.03 -41.95
CA SER A 758 -0.76 -27.80 -43.14
C SER A 758 -0.81 -26.87 -44.36
N ASN A 759 -0.07 -25.76 -44.35
CA ASN A 759 -0.02 -24.80 -45.46
C ASN A 759 1.35 -24.75 -46.14
N GLY A 760 2.24 -25.68 -45.79
CA GLY A 760 3.50 -25.83 -46.47
C GLY A 760 3.28 -26.28 -47.91
N SER A 761 4.18 -25.87 -48.81
CA SER A 761 4.13 -26.32 -50.20
C SER A 761 5.53 -26.53 -50.78
N ILE A 762 5.59 -27.47 -51.71
CA ILE A 762 6.72 -27.74 -52.59
C ILE A 762 6.23 -27.49 -54.00
N LYS A 763 6.77 -26.46 -54.64
CA LYS A 763 6.41 -26.07 -56.01
C LYS A 763 7.62 -25.94 -56.91
N GLY A 764 7.37 -25.90 -58.22
CA GLY A 764 8.39 -25.52 -59.19
C GLY A 764 9.45 -26.59 -59.45
N LEU A 765 9.16 -27.85 -59.07
CA LEU A 765 9.93 -28.98 -59.56
C LEU A 765 9.63 -29.15 -61.05
N LEU A 766 10.66 -29.14 -61.88
CA LEU A 766 10.52 -29.36 -63.31
C LEU A 766 10.79 -30.84 -63.59
N ILE A 767 9.74 -31.61 -63.88
CA ILE A 767 9.86 -33.04 -64.20
C ILE A 767 9.50 -33.28 -65.66
N THR A 768 10.40 -33.95 -66.38
CA THR A 768 10.20 -34.35 -67.77
C THR A 768 10.26 -35.87 -67.91
N GLY A 769 9.39 -36.43 -68.76
CA GLY A 769 9.33 -37.87 -69.04
C GLY A 769 8.41 -38.69 -68.12
N ALA A 770 7.81 -38.10 -67.08
CA ALA A 770 6.76 -38.73 -66.27
C ALA A 770 5.35 -38.27 -66.71
N ASN A 771 4.34 -39.12 -66.55
CA ASN A 771 2.93 -38.77 -66.76
C ASN A 771 2.03 -39.05 -65.53
N SER A 772 2.62 -39.55 -64.44
CA SER A 772 1.95 -39.79 -63.16
C SER A 772 2.86 -39.43 -61.99
N TYR A 773 2.29 -38.86 -60.93
CA TYR A 773 2.99 -38.38 -59.75
C TYR A 773 2.30 -38.90 -58.48
N THR A 774 3.08 -39.22 -57.45
CA THR A 774 2.56 -39.66 -56.15
C THR A 774 3.51 -39.23 -55.05
N TRP A 775 3.05 -38.36 -54.16
CA TRP A 775 3.76 -37.95 -52.96
C TRP A 775 3.39 -38.85 -51.79
N LYS A 776 4.38 -39.28 -51.02
CA LYS A 776 4.20 -40.02 -49.77
C LYS A 776 4.88 -39.30 -48.61
N ASN A 777 4.30 -39.37 -47.41
CA ASN A 777 4.96 -38.94 -46.18
C ASN A 777 5.91 -40.03 -45.65
N ILE A 778 6.68 -39.73 -44.61
CA ILE A 778 7.60 -40.69 -43.96
C ILE A 778 6.91 -41.98 -43.45
N GLY A 779 5.60 -41.92 -43.17
CA GLY A 779 4.77 -43.07 -42.81
C GLY A 779 4.29 -43.91 -44.00
N GLY A 780 4.69 -43.56 -45.23
CA GLY A 780 4.31 -44.24 -46.46
C GLY A 780 2.91 -43.93 -46.99
N GLN A 781 2.17 -43.01 -46.36
CA GLN A 781 0.83 -42.61 -46.78
C GLN A 781 0.90 -41.66 -47.98
N VAL A 782 0.03 -41.85 -48.97
CA VAL A 782 -0.07 -40.96 -50.14
C VAL A 782 -0.74 -39.65 -49.72
N VAL A 783 -0.06 -38.52 -49.94
CA VAL A 783 -0.50 -37.17 -49.53
C VAL A 783 -0.75 -36.22 -50.71
N GLY A 784 -0.46 -36.65 -51.94
CA GLY A 784 -0.74 -35.88 -53.16
C GLY A 784 -0.44 -36.68 -54.42
N ASN A 785 -1.13 -36.39 -55.51
CA ASN A 785 -0.96 -37.07 -56.81
C ASN A 785 -0.68 -36.09 -57.98
N GLN A 786 -0.40 -34.83 -57.64
CA GLN A 786 0.03 -33.81 -58.58
C GLN A 786 1.54 -33.59 -58.45
N LEU A 787 2.13 -32.89 -59.41
CA LEU A 787 3.57 -32.57 -59.39
C LEU A 787 3.91 -31.65 -58.22
N ASP A 788 3.20 -30.53 -58.11
CA ASP A 788 3.29 -29.64 -56.96
C ASP A 788 2.55 -30.27 -55.76
N LEU A 789 3.16 -30.16 -54.58
CA LEU A 789 2.55 -30.59 -53.32
C LEU A 789 2.16 -29.36 -52.52
N ASP A 790 0.87 -29.17 -52.32
CA ASP A 790 0.29 -28.04 -51.59
C ASP A 790 -0.42 -28.52 -50.33
N GLY A 791 -0.41 -27.68 -49.30
CA GLY A 791 -1.26 -27.87 -48.13
C GLY A 791 -0.80 -29.01 -47.21
N VAL A 792 0.51 -29.14 -46.99
CA VAL A 792 1.08 -30.22 -46.16
C VAL A 792 1.77 -29.69 -44.89
N PRO A 793 1.76 -30.44 -43.77
CA PRO A 793 2.42 -30.04 -42.53
C PRO A 793 3.95 -30.15 -42.62
N SER A 794 4.66 -29.82 -41.53
CA SER A 794 6.11 -30.04 -41.45
C SER A 794 6.40 -31.54 -41.44
N GLY A 795 7.45 -31.97 -42.13
CA GLY A 795 7.82 -33.37 -42.23
C GLY A 795 8.59 -33.67 -43.49
N SER A 796 8.97 -34.95 -43.64
CA SER A 796 9.66 -35.44 -44.82
C SER A 796 8.67 -36.08 -45.81
N TYR A 797 8.81 -35.72 -47.07
CA TYR A 797 7.94 -36.10 -48.18
C TYR A 797 8.78 -36.66 -49.32
N GLN A 798 8.29 -37.74 -49.92
CA GLN A 798 8.90 -38.41 -51.07
C GLN A 798 7.95 -38.35 -52.26
N LEU A 799 8.36 -37.68 -53.34
CA LEU A 799 7.69 -37.75 -54.64
C LEU A 799 8.11 -39.03 -55.35
N THR A 800 7.16 -39.74 -55.96
CA THR A 800 7.39 -40.75 -56.99
C THR A 800 6.80 -40.25 -58.30
N ALA A 801 7.64 -40.00 -59.30
CA ALA A 801 7.21 -39.69 -60.66
C ALA A 801 7.34 -40.95 -61.52
N SER A 802 6.33 -41.28 -62.33
CA SER A 802 6.29 -42.50 -63.14
C SER A 802 5.73 -42.28 -64.55
N ASN A 803 6.11 -43.17 -65.45
CA ASN A 803 5.49 -43.41 -66.76
C ASN A 803 5.31 -44.93 -66.94
N PRO A 804 4.72 -45.44 -68.04
CA PRO A 804 4.49 -46.87 -68.22
C PRO A 804 5.75 -47.77 -68.18
N SER A 805 6.94 -47.20 -68.30
CA SER A 805 8.21 -47.93 -68.38
C SER A 805 9.16 -47.68 -67.20
N CYS A 806 8.96 -46.62 -66.41
CA CYS A 806 9.91 -46.09 -65.43
C CYS A 806 9.22 -45.50 -64.18
N ASN A 807 9.87 -45.57 -63.01
CA ASN A 807 9.57 -44.73 -61.85
C ASN A 807 10.85 -44.11 -61.26
N LYS A 808 10.75 -42.92 -60.64
CA LYS A 808 11.85 -42.23 -59.97
C LYS A 808 11.35 -41.48 -58.73
N THR A 809 12.13 -41.50 -57.64
CA THR A 809 11.79 -40.84 -56.38
C THR A 809 12.62 -39.59 -56.08
N TYR A 810 12.09 -38.67 -55.27
CA TYR A 810 12.78 -37.46 -54.79
C TYR A 810 12.27 -37.06 -53.39
N ASP A 811 13.20 -36.91 -52.43
CA ASP A 811 12.89 -36.62 -51.03
C ASP A 811 13.09 -35.13 -50.68
N LEU A 812 12.18 -34.57 -49.89
CA LEU A 812 12.21 -33.21 -49.38
C LEU A 812 11.74 -33.16 -47.93
N THR A 813 12.14 -32.11 -47.20
CA THR A 813 11.69 -31.88 -45.81
C THR A 813 11.21 -30.44 -45.65
N LEU A 814 10.06 -30.27 -45.01
CA LEU A 814 9.55 -28.96 -44.56
C LEU A 814 9.75 -28.85 -43.05
N VAL A 815 10.23 -27.69 -42.59
CA VAL A 815 10.41 -27.37 -41.16
C VAL A 815 9.43 -26.29 -40.74
N THR A 816 8.91 -26.36 -39.52
CA THR A 816 8.00 -25.35 -38.98
C THR A 816 8.73 -24.03 -38.77
N GLN A 817 8.11 -22.91 -39.15
CA GLN A 817 8.69 -21.57 -38.88
C GLN A 817 8.76 -21.26 -37.38
N PRO A 818 9.81 -20.56 -36.88
CA PRO A 818 9.91 -20.17 -35.47
C PRO A 818 8.99 -18.98 -35.14
N ASN A 819 8.50 -18.94 -33.89
CA ASN A 819 7.73 -17.81 -33.38
C ASN A 819 8.67 -16.62 -33.06
N LEU A 820 8.31 -15.42 -33.52
CA LEU A 820 9.13 -14.21 -33.36
C LEU A 820 8.75 -13.33 -32.15
N ILE A 821 7.66 -13.62 -31.43
CA ILE A 821 7.16 -12.79 -30.32
C ILE A 821 8.00 -12.97 -29.05
N ASP A 822 8.41 -11.86 -28.43
CA ASP A 822 9.05 -11.83 -27.10
C ASP A 822 8.02 -11.51 -26.01
N ALA A 823 7.61 -12.51 -25.23
CA ALA A 823 6.62 -12.36 -24.15
C ALA A 823 7.15 -11.73 -22.85
N ARG A 824 8.38 -11.19 -22.82
CA ARG A 824 8.94 -10.53 -21.64
C ARG A 824 8.46 -9.08 -21.53
N GLY A 825 8.02 -8.67 -20.34
CA GLY A 825 7.63 -7.27 -20.06
C GLY A 825 6.22 -6.87 -20.52
N ILE A 826 5.25 -7.77 -20.41
CA ILE A 826 3.85 -7.48 -20.71
C ILE A 826 3.22 -6.67 -19.57
N THR A 827 2.60 -5.54 -19.91
CA THR A 827 1.78 -4.74 -18.99
C THR A 827 0.31 -4.81 -19.39
N LYS A 828 -0.59 -4.50 -18.44
CA LYS A 828 -2.03 -4.64 -18.62
C LYS A 828 -2.81 -3.54 -17.94
N ILE A 829 -3.97 -3.24 -18.51
CA ILE A 829 -5.04 -2.47 -17.87
C ILE A 829 -6.29 -3.36 -17.92
N ILE A 830 -6.89 -3.65 -16.77
CA ILE A 830 -8.12 -4.44 -16.66
C ILE A 830 -9.20 -3.56 -16.05
N THR A 831 -10.35 -3.52 -16.69
CA THR A 831 -11.60 -2.91 -16.22
C THR A 831 -12.63 -4.02 -16.03
N ASP A 832 -13.12 -4.17 -14.80
CA ASP A 832 -14.13 -5.17 -14.46
C ASP A 832 -15.50 -4.84 -15.10
N ALA A 833 -16.32 -5.87 -15.30
CA ALA A 833 -17.69 -5.70 -15.81
C ALA A 833 -18.60 -5.09 -14.72
N SER A 834 -19.42 -4.12 -15.09
CA SER A 834 -20.21 -3.27 -14.18
C SER A 834 -21.62 -2.98 -14.69
N CYS A 835 -22.47 -2.40 -13.84
CA CYS A 835 -23.88 -2.10 -14.10
C CYS A 835 -24.73 -3.29 -14.61
N GLY A 836 -24.35 -4.54 -14.28
CA GLY A 836 -25.02 -5.74 -14.80
C GLY A 836 -24.75 -6.02 -16.29
N LEU A 837 -23.98 -5.16 -16.95
CA LEU A 837 -23.63 -5.26 -18.37
C LEU A 837 -22.36 -6.07 -18.57
N ASN A 838 -22.20 -6.60 -19.78
CA ASN A 838 -20.96 -7.24 -20.22
C ASN A 838 -20.06 -6.15 -20.83
N ASN A 839 -19.55 -5.23 -20.01
CA ASN A 839 -18.73 -4.08 -20.42
C ASN A 839 -17.28 -4.16 -19.92
N GLY A 840 -16.84 -5.34 -19.45
CA GLY A 840 -15.47 -5.57 -19.02
C GLY A 840 -14.47 -5.35 -20.15
N LYS A 841 -13.25 -4.92 -19.81
CA LYS A 841 -12.21 -4.56 -20.76
C LYS A 841 -10.82 -4.98 -20.29
N ILE A 842 -10.02 -5.54 -21.19
CA ILE A 842 -8.61 -5.81 -20.99
C ILE A 842 -7.83 -5.13 -22.11
N ILE A 843 -6.79 -4.37 -21.76
CA ILE A 843 -5.82 -3.80 -22.69
C ILE A 843 -4.45 -4.41 -22.35
N VAL A 844 -3.76 -4.93 -23.37
CA VAL A 844 -2.42 -5.49 -23.24
C VAL A 844 -1.42 -4.54 -23.91
N THR A 845 -0.27 -4.30 -23.28
CA THR A 845 0.80 -3.48 -23.88
C THR A 845 2.16 -4.15 -23.67
N MET A 846 2.87 -4.34 -24.78
CA MET A 846 4.22 -4.90 -24.81
C MET A 846 5.26 -3.79 -24.59
N GLN A 847 6.19 -3.96 -23.65
CA GLN A 847 7.27 -2.99 -23.41
C GLN A 847 8.39 -3.03 -24.47
N ASN A 848 8.59 -4.18 -25.12
CA ASN A 848 9.57 -4.34 -26.19
C ASN A 848 8.92 -4.05 -27.55
N THR A 849 9.44 -3.08 -28.30
CA THR A 849 8.88 -2.64 -29.59
C THR A 849 9.40 -3.41 -30.80
N SER A 850 10.44 -4.25 -30.65
CA SER A 850 11.11 -4.89 -31.79
C SER A 850 10.43 -6.16 -32.30
N HIS A 851 9.50 -6.75 -31.54
CA HIS A 851 8.84 -8.03 -31.87
C HIS A 851 7.38 -8.06 -31.36
N LEU A 852 6.52 -7.23 -31.96
CA LEU A 852 5.12 -7.10 -31.56
C LEU A 852 4.24 -8.16 -32.27
N PRO A 853 3.19 -8.69 -31.61
CA PRO A 853 2.17 -9.47 -32.28
C PRO A 853 1.51 -8.65 -33.41
N LYS A 854 1.35 -9.27 -34.59
CA LYS A 854 0.60 -8.72 -35.73
C LYS A 854 -0.89 -8.66 -35.42
N SER A 855 -1.40 -9.69 -34.74
CA SER A 855 -2.78 -9.77 -34.27
C SER A 855 -2.84 -10.53 -32.96
N TYR A 856 -3.98 -10.44 -32.29
CA TYR A 856 -4.24 -11.15 -31.05
C TYR A 856 -5.44 -12.07 -31.23
N ARG A 857 -5.53 -13.09 -30.39
CA ARG A 857 -6.74 -13.90 -30.25
C ARG A 857 -7.03 -14.07 -28.77
N TRP A 858 -8.28 -13.93 -28.40
CA TRP A 858 -8.73 -14.05 -27.02
C TRP A 858 -9.62 -15.28 -26.89
N GLU A 859 -9.41 -16.05 -25.83
CA GLU A 859 -10.27 -17.18 -25.47
C GLU A 859 -10.91 -16.94 -24.11
N ASP A 860 -12.18 -17.30 -23.98
CA ASP A 860 -12.80 -17.46 -22.67
C ASP A 860 -12.35 -18.78 -22.02
N LYS A 861 -12.73 -18.97 -20.75
CA LYS A 861 -12.46 -20.19 -19.98
C LYS A 861 -12.98 -21.49 -20.62
N SER A 862 -14.00 -21.41 -21.47
CA SER A 862 -14.56 -22.55 -22.18
C SER A 862 -13.80 -22.87 -23.47
N GLY A 863 -12.78 -22.08 -23.80
CA GLY A 863 -11.99 -22.19 -25.02
C GLY A 863 -12.65 -21.54 -26.24
N ASN A 864 -13.75 -20.79 -26.07
CA ASN A 864 -14.37 -20.09 -27.19
C ASN A 864 -13.59 -18.81 -27.50
N THR A 865 -13.39 -18.53 -28.78
CA THR A 865 -12.77 -17.26 -29.19
C THR A 865 -13.74 -16.10 -28.98
N VAL A 866 -13.27 -15.04 -28.33
CA VAL A 866 -14.07 -13.85 -27.95
C VAL A 866 -13.40 -12.56 -28.41
N GLY A 867 -14.18 -11.50 -28.64
CA GLY A 867 -13.66 -10.19 -29.02
C GLY A 867 -13.05 -10.10 -30.41
N GLY A 868 -12.24 -9.06 -30.62
CA GLY A 868 -11.54 -8.78 -31.87
C GLY A 868 -10.11 -9.32 -31.91
N ASN A 869 -9.41 -9.02 -33.01
CA ASN A 869 -8.03 -9.45 -33.24
C ASN A 869 -6.97 -8.46 -32.74
N THR A 870 -7.32 -7.62 -31.76
CA THR A 870 -6.48 -6.52 -31.26
C THR A 870 -6.00 -6.78 -29.83
N ALA A 871 -5.05 -5.96 -29.36
CA ALA A 871 -4.56 -6.00 -27.98
C ALA A 871 -5.62 -5.58 -26.94
N VAL A 872 -6.83 -5.25 -27.38
CA VAL A 872 -7.96 -4.81 -26.58
C VAL A 872 -9.09 -5.82 -26.69
N LEU A 873 -9.45 -6.42 -25.56
CA LEU A 873 -10.71 -7.15 -25.39
C LEU A 873 -11.68 -6.25 -24.65
N GLU A 874 -12.87 -6.01 -25.18
CA GLU A 874 -13.87 -5.15 -24.55
C GLU A 874 -15.28 -5.70 -24.76
N ASN A 875 -16.22 -5.19 -23.96
CA ASN A 875 -17.61 -5.62 -23.96
C ASN A 875 -17.79 -7.12 -23.65
N VAL A 876 -17.04 -7.60 -22.67
CA VAL A 876 -17.09 -8.99 -22.21
C VAL A 876 -17.61 -9.09 -20.77
N ASP A 877 -18.14 -10.26 -20.43
CA ASP A 877 -18.62 -10.58 -19.09
C ASP A 877 -17.42 -10.78 -18.13
N ALA A 878 -17.70 -11.00 -16.85
CA ALA A 878 -16.75 -11.56 -15.91
C ALA A 878 -16.39 -12.99 -16.29
N GLY A 879 -15.10 -13.29 -16.20
CA GLY A 879 -14.54 -14.56 -16.61
C GLY A 879 -13.03 -14.49 -16.72
N ASP A 880 -12.43 -15.65 -16.96
CA ASP A 880 -11.03 -15.77 -17.27
C ASP A 880 -10.87 -15.72 -18.80
N TYR A 881 -9.97 -14.85 -19.26
CA TYR A 881 -9.68 -14.58 -20.66
C TYR A 881 -8.20 -14.79 -20.93
N SER A 882 -7.88 -15.76 -21.78
CA SER A 882 -6.52 -16.05 -22.23
C SER A 882 -6.23 -15.27 -23.50
N VAL A 883 -5.10 -14.56 -23.54
CA VAL A 883 -4.65 -13.86 -24.75
C VAL A 883 -3.50 -14.60 -25.41
N TYR A 884 -3.61 -14.71 -26.72
CA TYR A 884 -2.61 -15.25 -27.60
C TYR A 884 -2.14 -14.17 -28.57
N GLY A 885 -0.83 -14.09 -28.80
CA GLY A 885 -0.23 -13.22 -29.80
C GLY A 885 0.08 -14.01 -31.06
N ILE A 886 -0.26 -13.46 -32.23
CA ILE A 886 0.00 -14.05 -33.55
C ILE A 886 1.00 -13.15 -34.27
N ASP A 887 2.12 -13.71 -34.69
CA ASP A 887 3.18 -12.97 -35.38
C ASP A 887 2.95 -12.84 -36.90
N ASP A 888 3.92 -12.24 -37.60
CA ASP A 888 3.88 -12.08 -39.06
C ASP A 888 3.93 -13.39 -39.84
N ASN A 889 4.45 -14.45 -39.22
CA ASN A 889 4.50 -15.81 -39.77
C ASN A 889 3.19 -16.60 -39.51
N GLY A 890 2.21 -16.00 -38.81
CA GLY A 890 0.98 -16.67 -38.40
C GLY A 890 1.17 -17.64 -37.25
N CYS A 891 2.28 -17.53 -36.51
CA CYS A 891 2.56 -18.33 -35.34
C CYS A 891 1.90 -17.73 -34.10
N GLU A 892 1.03 -18.52 -33.48
CA GLU A 892 0.34 -18.16 -32.24
C GLU A 892 1.15 -18.60 -31.02
N ILE A 893 1.26 -17.73 -30.02
CA ILE A 893 1.81 -18.05 -28.69
C ILE A 893 0.86 -17.58 -27.60
N TYR A 894 0.67 -18.43 -26.59
CA TYR A 894 0.00 -18.05 -25.37
C TYR A 894 0.83 -16.99 -24.63
N LEU A 895 0.25 -15.83 -24.40
CA LEU A 895 0.92 -14.77 -23.65
C LEU A 895 0.65 -14.94 -22.16
N ILE A 896 -0.63 -14.83 -21.75
CA ILE A 896 -1.05 -14.86 -20.34
C ILE A 896 -2.59 -14.90 -20.23
N THR A 897 -3.13 -15.33 -19.09
CA THR A 897 -4.55 -15.27 -18.74
C THR A 897 -4.83 -14.12 -17.78
N TYR A 898 -5.94 -13.42 -18.02
CA TYR A 898 -6.46 -12.34 -17.18
C TYR A 898 -7.88 -12.64 -16.74
N SER A 899 -8.24 -12.22 -15.52
CA SER A 899 -9.59 -12.38 -15.01
C SER A 899 -10.28 -11.03 -14.97
N ILE A 900 -11.44 -10.92 -15.62
CA ILE A 900 -12.41 -9.84 -15.42
C ILE A 900 -13.36 -10.31 -14.34
N LYS A 901 -13.59 -9.48 -13.32
CA LYS A 901 -14.57 -9.75 -12.28
C LYS A 901 -15.88 -9.05 -12.61
N ARG A 902 -16.98 -9.55 -12.02
CA ARG A 902 -18.27 -8.86 -12.03
C ARG A 902 -18.32 -8.01 -10.78
N GLN A 903 -18.48 -6.71 -10.96
CA GLN A 903 -18.68 -5.81 -9.84
C GLN A 903 -20.03 -6.09 -9.20
N ALA A 904 -20.05 -6.24 -7.88
CA ALA A 904 -21.28 -6.46 -7.13
C ALA A 904 -22.22 -5.25 -7.32
N GLU A 905 -23.50 -5.53 -7.54
CA GLU A 905 -24.53 -4.49 -7.71
C GLU A 905 -24.64 -3.61 -6.46
N LEU A 906 -24.94 -2.33 -6.67
CA LEU A 906 -25.18 -1.38 -5.59
C LEU A 906 -26.44 -1.82 -4.81
N ALA A 907 -26.24 -2.22 -3.57
CA ALA A 907 -27.28 -2.70 -2.68
C ALA A 907 -27.19 -2.05 -1.30
N LEU A 908 -28.35 -1.94 -0.64
CA LEU A 908 -28.46 -1.49 0.73
C LEU A 908 -28.48 -2.71 1.65
N VAL A 909 -27.53 -2.76 2.55
CA VAL A 909 -27.49 -3.76 3.61
C VAL A 909 -28.38 -3.25 4.74
N ASN A 910 -29.63 -3.69 4.75
CA ASN A 910 -30.64 -3.22 5.69
C ASN A 910 -30.50 -3.79 7.12
N SER A 911 -29.47 -4.57 7.42
CA SER A 911 -29.33 -5.26 8.71
C SER A 911 -29.03 -4.34 9.90
N ASN A 912 -28.60 -3.09 9.65
CA ASN A 912 -28.17 -2.14 10.68
C ASN A 912 -28.88 -0.77 10.60
N VAL A 913 -29.94 -0.63 9.77
CA VAL A 913 -30.67 0.64 9.66
C VAL A 913 -31.31 0.95 11.00
N ARG A 914 -30.96 2.10 11.57
CA ARG A 914 -31.51 2.64 12.80
C ARG A 914 -32.33 3.86 12.45
N ILE A 915 -33.63 3.73 12.62
CA ILE A 915 -34.57 4.84 12.53
C ILE A 915 -34.85 5.26 13.96
N ALA A 916 -34.47 6.49 14.30
CA ALA A 916 -34.96 7.13 15.51
C ALA A 916 -36.13 8.00 15.10
N ASP A 917 -37.28 7.75 15.70
CA ASP A 917 -38.47 8.57 15.48
C ASP A 917 -38.28 9.98 16.07
N ASP A 918 -39.02 10.94 15.51
CA ASP A 918 -39.18 12.23 16.15
C ASP A 918 -39.90 12.04 17.49
N ASN A 919 -39.61 12.90 18.47
CA ASN A 919 -40.29 12.86 19.76
C ASN A 919 -40.95 14.21 19.99
N CYS A 920 -42.26 14.19 20.19
CA CYS A 920 -43.04 15.40 20.49
C CYS A 920 -42.85 16.55 19.49
N ASN A 921 -42.72 16.23 18.19
CA ASN A 921 -42.49 17.15 17.08
C ASN A 921 -41.26 18.06 17.23
N GLN A 922 -40.23 17.60 17.95
CA GLN A 922 -39.02 18.38 18.19
C GLN A 922 -38.01 18.32 17.04
N ARG A 923 -38.32 17.60 15.96
CA ARG A 923 -37.43 17.32 14.83
C ARG A 923 -36.17 16.58 15.28
N LEU A 924 -36.32 15.60 16.18
CA LEU A 924 -35.20 14.80 16.69
C LEU A 924 -35.02 13.48 15.96
N GLY A 925 -35.86 13.20 14.95
CA GLY A 925 -35.76 11.98 14.18
C GLY A 925 -34.45 11.86 13.42
N SER A 926 -34.00 10.64 13.18
CA SER A 926 -32.81 10.36 12.37
C SER A 926 -32.91 9.03 11.66
N ILE A 927 -32.23 8.93 10.53
CA ILE A 927 -32.07 7.68 9.78
C ILE A 927 -30.57 7.46 9.66
N THR A 928 -30.07 6.43 10.33
CA THR A 928 -28.63 6.15 10.45
C THR A 928 -28.30 4.67 10.27
N GLY A 929 -27.03 4.35 10.07
CA GLY A 929 -26.57 2.95 10.08
C GLY A 929 -26.94 2.16 8.82
N MET A 930 -27.41 2.84 7.77
CA MET A 930 -27.47 2.22 6.45
C MET A 930 -26.06 1.93 5.97
N GLN A 931 -25.88 0.74 5.40
CA GLN A 931 -24.62 0.32 4.83
C GLN A 931 -24.83 0.06 3.35
N ILE A 932 -23.90 0.52 2.53
CA ILE A 932 -23.86 0.24 1.10
C ILE A 932 -22.96 -0.99 0.89
N SER A 933 -23.45 -1.98 0.16
CA SER A 933 -22.65 -3.07 -0.37
C SER A 933 -22.65 -3.02 -1.90
N GLY A 934 -21.51 -3.31 -2.53
CA GLY A 934 -21.38 -3.24 -3.99
C GLY A 934 -21.28 -1.80 -4.53
N GLY A 935 -21.30 -1.64 -5.86
CA GLY A 935 -21.06 -0.38 -6.55
C GLY A 935 -19.61 0.14 -6.47
N PHE A 936 -19.30 1.25 -7.13
CA PHE A 936 -17.96 1.88 -7.13
C PHE A 936 -17.93 3.17 -6.30
N ALA A 937 -17.06 3.26 -5.30
CA ALA A 937 -16.86 4.50 -4.56
C ALA A 937 -16.13 5.56 -5.42
N PRO A 938 -16.37 6.87 -5.21
CA PRO A 938 -17.25 7.46 -4.21
C PRO A 938 -18.75 7.32 -4.54
N TYR A 939 -19.58 7.17 -3.51
CA TYR A 939 -21.03 7.22 -3.64
C TYR A 939 -21.54 8.65 -3.42
N SER A 940 -22.67 8.97 -4.04
CA SER A 940 -23.46 10.16 -3.79
C SER A 940 -24.81 9.77 -3.24
N TYR A 941 -25.29 10.55 -2.29
CA TYR A 941 -26.55 10.30 -1.60
C TYR A 941 -27.48 11.49 -1.81
N LYS A 942 -28.76 11.21 -2.00
CA LYS A 942 -29.79 12.23 -2.09
C LYS A 942 -31.01 11.78 -1.33
N TRP A 943 -31.28 12.48 -0.24
CA TRP A 943 -32.47 12.28 0.56
C TRP A 943 -33.55 13.29 0.19
N THR A 944 -34.74 12.83 -0.16
CA THR A 944 -35.90 13.69 -0.41
C THR A 944 -37.06 13.37 0.53
N ASN A 945 -37.77 14.39 1.01
CA ASN A 945 -39.02 14.18 1.74
C ASN A 945 -40.20 13.89 0.78
N SER A 946 -41.40 13.69 1.33
CA SER A 946 -42.63 13.44 0.56
C SER A 946 -43.03 14.57 -0.41
N ALA A 947 -42.52 15.79 -0.22
CA ALA A 947 -42.72 16.92 -1.15
C ALA A 947 -41.66 16.94 -2.29
N GLY A 948 -40.77 15.95 -2.36
CA GLY A 948 -39.68 15.89 -3.33
C GLY A 948 -38.51 16.84 -3.04
N ILE A 949 -38.53 17.53 -1.89
CA ILE A 949 -37.49 18.48 -1.49
C ILE A 949 -36.32 17.69 -0.91
N GLN A 950 -35.10 18.01 -1.36
CA GLN A 950 -33.89 17.41 -0.82
C GLN A 950 -33.62 17.89 0.60
N VAL A 951 -33.48 16.96 1.54
CA VAL A 951 -33.25 17.22 2.98
C VAL A 951 -31.87 16.77 3.45
N GLY A 952 -31.09 16.09 2.61
CA GLY A 952 -29.74 15.66 2.92
C GLY A 952 -28.99 15.08 1.72
N ASN A 953 -27.67 15.02 1.84
CA ASN A 953 -26.73 14.49 0.85
C ASN A 953 -25.69 13.51 1.43
N ASN A 954 -25.86 13.14 2.70
CA ASN A 954 -25.08 12.12 3.39
C ASN A 954 -25.93 10.84 3.53
N LEU A 955 -25.28 9.69 3.70
CA LEU A 955 -25.99 8.42 3.91
C LEU A 955 -26.85 8.44 5.18
N ASP A 956 -26.29 9.01 6.26
CA ASP A 956 -26.99 9.27 7.51
C ASP A 956 -27.56 10.69 7.50
N ILE A 957 -28.82 10.84 7.94
CA ILE A 957 -29.50 12.13 8.07
C ILE A 957 -30.16 12.28 9.45
N TYR A 958 -30.07 13.48 10.01
CA TYR A 958 -30.50 13.82 11.37
C TYR A 958 -31.46 15.01 11.36
N ASN A 959 -32.01 15.32 12.53
CA ASN A 959 -32.92 16.45 12.77
C ASN A 959 -34.21 16.42 11.93
N LEU A 960 -34.73 15.21 11.72
CA LEU A 960 -35.86 14.97 10.84
C LEU A 960 -37.17 15.12 11.62
N PRO A 961 -38.14 15.92 11.13
CA PRO A 961 -39.52 15.80 11.58
C PRO A 961 -40.10 14.45 11.16
N LYS A 962 -41.25 14.09 11.74
CA LYS A 962 -42.05 12.96 11.25
C LYS A 962 -42.31 13.09 9.75
N GLY A 963 -42.18 11.99 9.01
CA GLY A 963 -42.44 11.98 7.58
C GLY A 963 -41.79 10.83 6.84
N ASN A 964 -42.06 10.78 5.54
CA ASN A 964 -41.50 9.78 4.63
C ASN A 964 -40.29 10.39 3.91
N TYR A 965 -39.18 9.65 3.93
CA TYR A 965 -37.92 10.03 3.34
C TYR A 965 -37.49 8.99 2.31
N LYS A 966 -37.04 9.45 1.15
CA LYS A 966 -36.54 8.63 0.05
C LYS A 966 -35.05 8.90 -0.13
N LEU A 967 -34.24 7.86 -0.02
CA LEU A 967 -32.82 7.86 -0.35
C LEU A 967 -32.64 7.40 -1.80
N GLU A 968 -31.93 8.20 -2.60
CA GLU A 968 -31.33 7.79 -3.87
C GLU A 968 -29.81 7.71 -3.65
N VAL A 969 -29.22 6.54 -3.94
CA VAL A 969 -27.77 6.32 -3.90
C VAL A 969 -27.26 6.10 -5.32
N THR A 970 -26.25 6.86 -5.72
CA THR A 970 -25.58 6.69 -7.01
C THR A 970 -24.10 6.47 -6.77
N ASP A 971 -23.52 5.47 -7.41
CA ASP A 971 -22.09 5.19 -7.34
C ASP A 971 -21.31 6.00 -8.39
N ALA A 972 -19.97 5.96 -8.33
CA ALA A 972 -19.13 6.71 -9.25
C ALA A 972 -19.17 6.24 -10.71
N LEU A 973 -19.81 5.09 -10.98
CA LEU A 973 -20.07 4.61 -12.34
C LEU A 973 -21.38 5.18 -12.91
N ASN A 974 -22.17 5.91 -12.12
CA ASN A 974 -23.45 6.49 -12.51
C ASN A 974 -24.42 5.45 -13.11
N CYS A 975 -24.40 4.21 -12.62
CA CYS A 975 -25.46 3.24 -12.93
C CYS A 975 -26.81 3.74 -12.35
N SER A 976 -27.92 3.05 -12.68
CA SER A 976 -29.24 3.40 -12.13
C SER A 976 -29.21 3.53 -10.60
N PRO A 977 -29.77 4.61 -10.03
CA PRO A 977 -29.68 4.88 -8.60
C PRO A 977 -30.45 3.82 -7.79
N LEU A 978 -29.86 3.38 -6.69
CA LEU A 978 -30.54 2.55 -5.70
C LEU A 978 -31.49 3.43 -4.90
N ILE A 979 -32.76 3.02 -4.78
CA ILE A 979 -33.80 3.77 -4.08
C ILE A 979 -34.24 3.02 -2.83
N SER A 980 -34.29 3.72 -1.69
CA SER A 980 -34.86 3.22 -0.44
C SER A 980 -35.82 4.24 0.14
N ASN A 981 -36.94 3.76 0.70
CA ASN A 981 -37.92 4.58 1.40
C ASN A 981 -37.91 4.22 2.88
N VAL A 982 -37.88 5.25 3.72
CA VAL A 982 -37.83 5.14 5.17
C VAL A 982 -38.87 6.08 5.77
N VAL A 983 -39.56 5.61 6.82
CA VAL A 983 -40.55 6.41 7.56
C VAL A 983 -39.95 6.76 8.91
N VAL A 984 -40.04 8.03 9.29
CA VAL A 984 -39.76 8.52 10.65
C VAL A 984 -41.11 8.86 11.26
N ASP A 985 -41.48 8.17 12.34
CA ASP A 985 -42.72 8.45 13.06
C ASP A 985 -42.52 9.58 14.09
N ASN A 986 -43.61 9.98 14.76
CA ASN A 986 -43.53 10.85 15.93
C ASN A 986 -44.02 10.09 17.15
N LEU A 987 -43.10 9.76 18.06
CA LEU A 987 -43.42 9.18 19.34
C LEU A 987 -43.96 10.27 20.27
N THR A 988 -45.12 10.02 20.87
CA THR A 988 -45.66 10.82 21.97
C THR A 988 -45.45 10.04 23.25
N SER A 989 -44.25 10.15 23.84
CA SER A 989 -43.98 9.51 25.13
C SER A 989 -44.82 10.17 26.24
N GLN A 990 -45.35 9.38 27.19
CA GLN A 990 -45.98 9.93 28.40
C GLN A 990 -44.91 10.62 29.24
N ILE A 991 -44.88 11.96 29.19
CA ILE A 991 -44.00 12.77 30.04
C ILE A 991 -44.47 12.61 31.50
N THR A 992 -43.52 12.40 32.40
CA THR A 992 -43.79 12.32 33.84
C THR A 992 -44.25 13.68 34.37
N ALA A 993 -45.21 13.69 35.30
CA ALA A 993 -45.69 14.93 35.90
C ALA A 993 -44.57 15.68 36.65
N PRO A 994 -44.59 17.02 36.68
CA PRO A 994 -43.60 17.81 37.42
C PRO A 994 -43.77 17.63 38.92
N THR A 995 -42.70 17.86 39.70
CA THR A 995 -42.79 17.94 41.16
C THR A 995 -43.13 19.38 41.57
N VAL A 996 -44.16 19.53 42.41
CA VAL A 996 -44.61 20.82 42.94
C VAL A 996 -44.96 20.67 44.42
N THR A 997 -44.59 21.63 45.25
CA THR A 997 -44.89 21.62 46.70
C THR A 997 -46.09 22.53 47.02
N PRO A 998 -47.01 22.10 47.91
CA PRO A 998 -48.08 22.98 48.41
C PRO A 998 -47.55 24.25 49.07
N ILE A 999 -48.32 25.34 49.01
CA ILE A 999 -47.96 26.65 49.57
C ILE A 999 -48.99 27.06 50.63
N GLN A 1000 -48.53 27.64 51.74
CA GLN A 1000 -49.40 28.24 52.76
C GLN A 1000 -49.09 29.74 52.91
N LEU A 1001 -50.10 30.58 52.71
CA LEU A 1001 -50.05 32.04 52.89
C LEU A 1001 -50.74 32.46 54.20
N CYS A 1002 -50.34 33.60 54.78
CA CYS A 1002 -50.90 34.14 56.03
C CYS A 1002 -51.97 35.24 55.82
N SER A 1003 -52.17 35.68 54.59
CA SER A 1003 -53.24 36.59 54.15
C SER A 1003 -53.41 36.44 52.63
N PRO A 1004 -54.54 36.90 52.07
CA PRO A 1004 -54.68 37.09 50.62
C PRO A 1004 -53.47 37.81 50.00
N GLY A 1005 -52.93 37.30 48.89
CA GLY A 1005 -51.80 37.90 48.17
C GLY A 1005 -51.13 36.98 47.14
N GLU A 1006 -50.00 37.44 46.58
CA GLU A 1006 -49.23 36.73 45.56
C GLU A 1006 -48.49 35.50 46.13
N ALA A 1007 -48.78 34.31 45.61
CA ALA A 1007 -48.00 33.09 45.80
C ALA A 1007 -47.07 32.83 44.60
N THR A 1008 -45.86 32.36 44.87
CA THR A 1008 -44.91 31.90 43.84
C THR A 1008 -44.85 30.38 43.80
N LEU A 1009 -45.43 29.77 42.77
CA LEU A 1009 -45.38 28.33 42.52
C LEU A 1009 -44.08 27.98 41.80
N ARG A 1010 -43.45 26.86 42.19
CA ARG A 1010 -42.24 26.34 41.57
C ARG A 1010 -42.42 24.88 41.21
N ALA A 1011 -42.34 24.59 39.92
CA ALA A 1011 -42.40 23.26 39.35
C ALA A 1011 -41.01 22.85 38.84
N SER A 1012 -40.62 21.61 39.12
CA SER A 1012 -39.37 21.01 38.63
C SER A 1012 -39.59 19.57 38.19
N GLY A 1013 -39.13 19.22 36.99
CA GLY A 1013 -39.16 17.85 36.46
C GLY A 1013 -37.82 17.11 36.62
N SER A 1014 -37.88 15.78 36.52
CA SER A 1014 -36.71 14.87 36.49
C SER A 1014 -35.96 14.88 35.15
N ILE A 1015 -36.60 15.39 34.10
CA ILE A 1015 -36.09 15.58 32.74
C ILE A 1015 -36.21 17.06 32.36
N LYS A 1016 -35.24 17.58 31.58
CA LYS A 1016 -35.17 19.00 31.19
C LYS A 1016 -36.36 19.38 30.29
N ALA A 1017 -37.41 19.93 30.89
CA ALA A 1017 -38.60 20.44 30.18
C ALA A 1017 -38.24 21.55 29.18
N THR A 1018 -39.03 21.70 28.11
CA THR A 1018 -39.00 22.93 27.32
C THR A 1018 -39.77 24.04 28.03
N SER A 1019 -40.87 23.70 28.71
CA SER A 1019 -41.63 24.63 29.54
C SER A 1019 -42.55 23.90 30.53
N TYR A 1020 -43.15 24.65 31.45
CA TYR A 1020 -44.23 24.20 32.32
C TYR A 1020 -45.46 25.05 32.04
N ALA A 1021 -46.65 24.47 32.19
CA ALA A 1021 -47.92 25.13 31.92
C ALA A 1021 -48.81 25.07 33.18
N LEU A 1022 -49.30 26.22 33.62
CA LEU A 1022 -50.19 26.38 34.76
C LEU A 1022 -51.64 26.44 34.28
N TYR A 1023 -52.53 25.75 34.97
CA TYR A 1023 -53.95 25.64 34.67
C TYR A 1023 -54.81 25.98 35.88
N GLU A 1024 -56.01 26.49 35.61
CA GLU A 1024 -57.01 26.78 36.65
C GLU A 1024 -57.76 25.52 37.11
N SER A 1025 -57.86 24.49 36.28
CA SER A 1025 -58.44 23.18 36.62
C SER A 1025 -57.82 22.04 35.81
N GLU A 1026 -58.02 20.79 36.25
CA GLU A 1026 -57.53 19.60 35.53
C GLU A 1026 -58.11 19.49 34.10
N GLU A 1027 -59.38 19.85 33.90
CA GLU A 1027 -60.06 19.76 32.60
C GLU A 1027 -59.77 20.94 31.64
N SER A 1028 -59.06 21.98 32.10
CA SER A 1028 -58.79 23.19 31.31
C SER A 1028 -57.98 22.87 30.04
N SER A 1029 -58.49 23.15 28.85
CA SER A 1029 -57.78 22.87 27.59
C SER A 1029 -56.62 23.83 27.29
N PHE A 1030 -56.60 25.00 27.93
CA PHE A 1030 -55.57 26.02 27.76
C PHE A 1030 -54.95 26.44 29.10
N PRO A 1031 -53.62 26.64 29.15
CA PRO A 1031 -52.98 27.12 30.36
C PRO A 1031 -53.26 28.60 30.57
N ILE A 1032 -53.36 28.99 31.83
CA ILE A 1032 -53.46 30.39 32.25
C ILE A 1032 -52.09 31.08 32.25
N ASP A 1033 -50.99 30.32 32.37
CA ASP A 1033 -49.63 30.82 32.25
C ASP A 1033 -48.66 29.71 31.79
N VAL A 1034 -47.56 30.08 31.13
CA VAL A 1034 -46.53 29.15 30.64
C VAL A 1034 -45.15 29.70 30.97
N SER A 1035 -44.34 28.91 31.67
CA SER A 1035 -43.02 29.32 32.16
C SER A 1035 -41.94 28.32 31.77
N VAL A 1036 -40.88 28.79 31.12
CA VAL A 1036 -39.68 27.98 30.81
C VAL A 1036 -38.89 27.60 32.06
N SER A 1037 -38.99 28.42 33.12
CA SER A 1037 -38.27 28.22 34.38
C SER A 1037 -39.05 27.37 35.39
N GLY A 1038 -40.33 27.09 35.12
CA GLY A 1038 -41.23 26.42 36.07
C GLY A 1038 -41.70 27.30 37.22
N ILE A 1039 -41.41 28.60 37.19
CA ILE A 1039 -41.85 29.57 38.20
C ILE A 1039 -43.10 30.29 37.69
N PHE A 1040 -44.16 30.30 38.51
CA PHE A 1040 -45.40 31.02 38.25
C PHE A 1040 -45.77 31.90 39.44
N LYS A 1041 -46.43 33.04 39.19
CA LYS A 1041 -46.94 33.95 40.22
C LYS A 1041 -48.44 34.07 40.09
N VAL A 1042 -49.16 33.80 41.18
CA VAL A 1042 -50.63 33.85 41.21
C VAL A 1042 -51.10 34.65 42.42
N ASP A 1043 -52.03 35.58 42.23
CA ASP A 1043 -52.68 36.30 43.34
C ASP A 1043 -53.86 35.47 43.86
N VAL A 1044 -53.84 35.14 45.15
CA VAL A 1044 -54.78 34.18 45.74
C VAL A 1044 -55.44 34.79 46.97
N ARG A 1045 -56.79 34.83 46.99
CA ARG A 1045 -57.58 35.46 48.07
C ARG A 1045 -58.19 34.50 49.10
N GLY A 1046 -58.03 33.21 48.91
CA GLY A 1046 -58.51 32.13 49.79
C GLY A 1046 -57.92 30.81 49.34
N ASP A 1047 -58.23 29.69 50.01
CA ASP A 1047 -57.74 28.37 49.57
C ASP A 1047 -58.09 28.13 48.10
N LYS A 1048 -57.08 27.88 47.26
CA LYS A 1048 -57.26 27.63 45.83
C LYS A 1048 -56.26 26.58 45.35
N ASN A 1049 -56.73 25.70 44.48
CA ASN A 1049 -55.90 24.70 43.82
C ASN A 1049 -55.59 25.17 42.40
N TYR A 1050 -54.38 24.89 41.96
CA TYR A 1050 -53.96 25.05 40.56
C TYR A 1050 -53.40 23.73 40.07
N PHE A 1051 -53.24 23.59 38.76
CA PHE A 1051 -52.67 22.39 38.17
C PHE A 1051 -51.47 22.75 37.29
N ILE A 1052 -50.38 22.02 37.40
CA ILE A 1052 -49.18 22.26 36.60
C ILE A 1052 -48.84 21.00 35.80
N ALA A 1053 -48.62 21.17 34.51
CA ALA A 1053 -48.06 20.14 33.65
C ALA A 1053 -46.69 20.55 33.11
N GLN A 1054 -45.87 19.55 32.83
CA GLN A 1054 -44.59 19.72 32.14
C GLN A 1054 -44.79 19.55 30.64
N ARG A 1055 -44.11 20.36 29.82
CA ARG A 1055 -44.12 20.29 28.36
C ARG A 1055 -42.74 20.02 27.79
N ILE A 1056 -42.68 19.15 26.79
CA ILE A 1056 -41.50 18.87 25.96
C ILE A 1056 -41.96 18.88 24.51
N GLY A 1057 -41.63 19.94 23.77
CA GLY A 1057 -42.18 20.13 22.42
C GLY A 1057 -43.70 20.27 22.47
N ASP A 1058 -44.40 19.49 21.65
CA ASP A 1058 -45.88 19.46 21.61
C ASP A 1058 -46.51 18.49 22.63
N CYS A 1059 -45.70 17.71 23.36
CA CYS A 1059 -46.21 16.80 24.37
C CYS A 1059 -46.36 17.51 25.72
N GLU A 1060 -47.37 17.09 26.46
CA GLU A 1060 -47.66 17.57 27.80
C GLU A 1060 -47.84 16.38 28.76
N SER A 1061 -47.30 16.48 29.97
CA SER A 1061 -47.50 15.50 31.03
C SER A 1061 -48.96 15.49 31.51
N ILE A 1062 -49.33 14.51 32.32
CA ILE A 1062 -50.52 14.67 33.17
C ILE A 1062 -50.38 15.91 34.05
N LYS A 1063 -51.50 16.56 34.35
CA LYS A 1063 -51.56 17.78 35.17
C LYS A 1063 -51.52 17.39 36.65
N LEU A 1064 -50.56 17.94 37.40
CA LEU A 1064 -50.46 17.69 38.83
C LEU A 1064 -51.07 18.84 39.63
N GLU A 1065 -51.91 18.51 40.60
CA GLU A 1065 -52.52 19.48 41.50
C GLU A 1065 -51.49 20.07 42.48
N VAL A 1066 -51.52 21.40 42.64
CA VAL A 1066 -50.82 22.13 43.69
C VAL A 1066 -51.83 22.93 44.52
N LYS A 1067 -51.83 22.66 45.82
CA LYS A 1067 -52.73 23.32 46.78
C LYS A 1067 -52.08 24.56 47.38
N ILE A 1068 -52.79 25.68 47.32
CA ILE A 1068 -52.44 26.90 48.04
C ILE A 1068 -53.48 27.12 49.14
N THR A 1069 -53.05 27.15 50.40
CA THR A 1069 -53.91 27.47 51.54
C THR A 1069 -53.63 28.88 52.03
N VAL A 1070 -54.68 29.63 52.39
CA VAL A 1070 -54.57 30.98 52.95
C VAL A 1070 -55.10 30.94 54.38
N GLY A 1071 -54.19 30.88 55.35
CA GLY A 1071 -54.50 31.07 56.76
C GLY A 1071 -54.90 32.53 57.00
N LEU A 1072 -56.07 32.74 57.61
CA LEU A 1072 -56.74 34.05 57.68
C LEU A 1072 -55.97 35.06 58.56
N SER A 1073 -55.84 36.30 58.08
CA SER A 1073 -55.44 37.51 58.82
C SER A 1073 -56.54 38.57 58.65
N GLY A 1074 -57.22 38.90 59.74
CA GLY A 1074 -58.27 39.92 59.83
C GLY A 1074 -58.31 40.63 61.19
N LEU A 1075 -57.20 40.58 61.95
CA LEU A 1075 -57.13 41.16 63.29
C LEU A 1075 -57.06 42.68 63.21
N THR A 1076 -58.14 43.35 63.63
CA THR A 1076 -58.14 44.80 63.82
C THR A 1076 -58.01 45.12 65.31
N VAL A 1077 -56.97 45.86 65.68
CA VAL A 1077 -56.67 46.21 67.07
C VAL A 1077 -57.01 47.67 67.33
N ALA A 1078 -58.04 47.91 68.15
CA ALA A 1078 -58.37 49.27 68.60
C ALA A 1078 -57.28 49.79 69.56
N ASN A 1079 -56.94 51.08 69.49
CA ASN A 1079 -55.89 51.69 70.30
C ASN A 1079 -56.43 52.54 71.47
N SER A 1080 -57.73 52.50 71.75
CA SER A 1080 -58.36 53.20 72.89
C SER A 1080 -59.66 52.53 73.36
N ILE A 1081 -59.96 52.64 74.66
CA ILE A 1081 -61.23 52.23 75.28
C ILE A 1081 -61.69 53.28 76.30
N SER A 1082 -63.00 53.34 76.54
CA SER A 1082 -63.65 54.28 77.47
C SER A 1082 -64.60 53.55 78.45
N PRO A 1083 -64.09 52.89 79.51
CA PRO A 1083 -64.92 52.09 80.42
C PRO A 1083 -65.75 52.94 81.40
N ASN A 1084 -66.72 53.68 80.85
CA ASN A 1084 -67.63 54.57 81.56
C ASN A 1084 -69.01 53.92 81.83
N ASN A 1085 -69.21 52.68 81.36
CA ASN A 1085 -70.41 51.86 81.51
C ASN A 1085 -71.62 52.39 80.70
N ASP A 1086 -71.37 53.05 79.55
CA ASP A 1086 -72.40 53.51 78.61
C ASP A 1086 -72.75 52.48 77.52
N GLY A 1087 -72.08 51.33 77.50
CA GLY A 1087 -72.24 50.25 76.54
C GLY A 1087 -71.40 50.39 75.28
N ILE A 1088 -70.62 51.48 75.13
CA ILE A 1088 -69.81 51.79 73.94
C ILE A 1088 -68.34 51.85 74.34
N ASN A 1089 -67.51 50.99 73.72
CA ASN A 1089 -66.07 50.92 73.97
C ASN A 1089 -65.67 50.68 75.44
N ASP A 1090 -66.56 50.10 76.25
CA ASP A 1090 -66.29 49.73 77.64
C ASP A 1090 -65.26 48.60 77.79
N ILE A 1091 -65.09 47.82 76.73
CA ILE A 1091 -64.14 46.72 76.65
C ILE A 1091 -63.26 46.85 75.41
N TRP A 1092 -62.05 46.31 75.48
CA TRP A 1092 -61.13 46.27 74.37
C TRP A 1092 -61.55 45.18 73.39
N ASN A 1093 -62.19 45.56 72.29
CA ASN A 1093 -62.63 44.60 71.30
C ASN A 1093 -61.54 44.37 70.25
N LEU A 1094 -61.05 43.12 70.16
CA LEU A 1094 -60.09 42.69 69.15
C LEU A 1094 -60.85 41.96 68.03
N LYS A 1095 -61.34 42.70 67.03
CA LYS A 1095 -62.11 42.09 65.94
C LYS A 1095 -61.23 41.13 65.13
N GLY A 1096 -61.70 39.90 64.94
CA GLY A 1096 -60.97 38.85 64.22
C GLY A 1096 -60.07 38.00 65.11
N ILE A 1097 -59.99 38.28 66.43
CA ILE A 1097 -59.21 37.46 67.38
C ILE A 1097 -59.83 36.08 67.63
N GLU A 1098 -61.15 35.95 67.42
CA GLU A 1098 -61.91 34.71 67.53
C GLU A 1098 -61.40 33.61 66.58
N ASN A 1099 -60.74 34.01 65.50
CA ASN A 1099 -60.08 33.10 64.55
C ASN A 1099 -58.77 32.50 65.12
N TYR A 1100 -58.30 33.00 66.27
CA TYR A 1100 -57.11 32.54 66.97
C TYR A 1100 -57.46 32.17 68.42
N PRO A 1101 -58.20 31.06 68.66
CA PRO A 1101 -58.69 30.69 69.99
C PRO A 1101 -57.59 30.38 71.02
N LYS A 1102 -56.33 30.24 70.56
CA LYS A 1102 -55.14 30.02 71.38
C LYS A 1102 -54.18 31.22 71.39
N ALA A 1103 -54.57 32.37 70.83
CA ALA A 1103 -53.73 33.57 70.83
C ALA A 1103 -53.37 33.96 72.26
N GLN A 1104 -52.14 34.41 72.47
CA GLN A 1104 -51.70 34.92 73.77
C GLN A 1104 -51.75 36.44 73.74
N ILE A 1105 -52.59 37.04 74.59
CA ILE A 1105 -52.76 38.49 74.70
C ILE A 1105 -52.21 38.91 76.04
N GLN A 1106 -51.35 39.94 76.05
CA GLN A 1106 -50.76 40.50 77.26
C GLN A 1106 -50.82 42.02 77.18
N ILE A 1107 -51.19 42.69 78.27
CA ILE A 1107 -51.17 44.15 78.39
C ILE A 1107 -50.33 44.55 79.59
N PHE A 1108 -49.54 45.61 79.44
CA PHE A 1108 -48.58 46.11 80.41
C PHE A 1108 -48.80 47.60 80.68
N ASN A 1109 -48.57 48.04 81.91
CA ASN A 1109 -48.53 49.48 82.24
C ASN A 1109 -47.20 50.13 81.79
N ARG A 1110 -47.07 51.45 81.96
CA ARG A 1110 -45.88 52.23 81.54
C ARG A 1110 -44.55 51.76 82.14
N VAL A 1111 -44.57 51.12 83.32
CA VAL A 1111 -43.36 50.60 83.98
C VAL A 1111 -43.10 49.11 83.68
N GLY A 1112 -43.89 48.49 82.79
CA GLY A 1112 -43.69 47.12 82.32
C GLY A 1112 -44.39 46.04 83.15
N ASN A 1113 -45.22 46.40 84.13
CA ASN A 1113 -45.99 45.42 84.91
C ASN A 1113 -47.19 44.94 84.09
N LYS A 1114 -47.39 43.62 84.02
CA LYS A 1114 -48.51 43.00 83.33
C LYS A 1114 -49.81 43.26 84.09
N VAL A 1115 -50.77 43.91 83.42
CA VAL A 1115 -52.08 44.26 83.98
C VAL A 1115 -53.21 43.38 83.46
N TYR A 1116 -53.00 42.70 82.33
CA TYR A 1116 -53.93 41.72 81.76
C TYR A 1116 -53.16 40.64 81.00
N GLU A 1117 -53.66 39.40 81.06
CA GLU A 1117 -53.16 38.27 80.28
C GLU A 1117 -54.31 37.31 79.98
N SER A 1118 -54.32 36.76 78.76
CA SER A 1118 -55.23 35.69 78.37
C SER A 1118 -54.63 34.75 77.33
N VAL A 1119 -55.09 33.50 77.34
CA VAL A 1119 -54.94 32.55 76.23
C VAL A 1119 -56.33 32.36 75.61
N GLY A 1120 -56.48 32.73 74.35
CA GLY A 1120 -57.77 33.10 73.77
C GLY A 1120 -58.25 34.45 74.31
N TYR A 1121 -59.39 34.95 73.82
CA TYR A 1121 -59.90 36.29 74.16
C TYR A 1121 -61.37 36.27 74.60
N ASN A 1122 -61.73 35.29 75.43
CA ASN A 1122 -63.11 35.08 75.89
C ASN A 1122 -63.56 36.12 76.94
N MET A 1123 -62.62 36.77 77.63
CA MET A 1123 -62.90 37.82 78.60
C MET A 1123 -62.13 39.09 78.20
N PRO A 1124 -62.71 39.95 77.36
CA PRO A 1124 -62.04 41.15 76.87
C PRO A 1124 -61.55 42.06 78.00
N PHE A 1125 -60.46 42.78 77.75
CA PHE A 1125 -59.90 43.70 78.73
C PHE A 1125 -60.84 44.91 78.93
N ASP A 1126 -61.31 45.14 80.15
CA ASP A 1126 -62.31 46.16 80.51
C ASP A 1126 -61.71 47.39 81.21
N GLY A 1127 -60.38 47.50 81.22
CA GLY A 1127 -59.70 48.58 81.93
C GLY A 1127 -59.64 48.42 83.45
N THR A 1128 -59.86 47.22 83.98
CA THR A 1128 -59.72 46.91 85.40
C THR A 1128 -58.62 45.88 85.67
N ILE A 1129 -58.09 45.88 86.90
CA ILE A 1129 -57.24 44.81 87.42
C ILE A 1129 -57.80 44.37 88.78
N LYS A 1130 -58.12 43.07 88.90
CA LYS A 1130 -58.74 42.49 90.12
C LYS A 1130 -59.99 43.27 90.59
N GLY A 1131 -60.81 43.76 89.66
CA GLY A 1131 -62.04 44.51 89.94
C GLY A 1131 -61.84 45.98 90.30
N SER A 1132 -60.61 46.51 90.30
CA SER A 1132 -60.32 47.93 90.49
C SER A 1132 -59.99 48.62 89.17
N ARG A 1133 -60.53 49.82 88.95
CA ARG A 1133 -60.25 50.65 87.76
C ARG A 1133 -58.76 51.00 87.68
N LEU A 1134 -58.16 50.79 86.50
CA LEU A 1134 -56.80 51.19 86.21
C LEU A 1134 -56.73 52.71 85.95
N PRO A 1135 -55.64 53.42 86.29
CA PRO A 1135 -55.53 54.84 85.98
C PRO A 1135 -55.65 55.14 84.48
N VAL A 1136 -56.29 56.27 84.15
CA VAL A 1136 -56.29 56.85 82.79
C VAL A 1136 -54.86 56.99 82.30
N GLY A 1137 -54.58 56.51 81.09
CA GLY A 1137 -53.23 56.50 80.54
C GLY A 1137 -53.03 55.49 79.42
N VAL A 1138 -51.79 55.44 78.92
CA VAL A 1138 -51.39 54.54 77.83
C VAL A 1138 -50.78 53.25 78.40
N TYR A 1139 -51.24 52.13 77.87
CA TYR A 1139 -50.78 50.77 78.17
C TYR A 1139 -50.27 50.13 76.89
N TYR A 1140 -49.41 49.13 76.99
CA TYR A 1140 -48.79 48.47 75.84
C TYR A 1140 -49.25 47.02 75.75
N TYR A 1141 -49.54 46.54 74.55
CA TYR A 1141 -49.98 45.17 74.34
C TYR A 1141 -49.02 44.36 73.47
N ILE A 1142 -49.02 43.05 73.72
CA ILE A 1142 -48.36 42.04 72.89
C ILE A 1142 -49.39 40.95 72.60
N ILE A 1143 -49.61 40.65 71.32
CA ILE A 1143 -50.51 39.59 70.86
C ILE A 1143 -49.69 38.61 70.01
N LYS A 1144 -49.63 37.35 70.44
CA LYS A 1144 -48.99 36.26 69.69
C LYS A 1144 -50.06 35.36 69.09
N LEU A 1145 -50.14 35.33 67.76
CA LEU A 1145 -51.17 34.59 67.01
C LEU A 1145 -50.81 33.11 66.79
N SER A 1146 -49.54 32.79 66.47
CA SER A 1146 -48.99 31.42 66.44
C SER A 1146 -47.44 31.43 66.33
N GLN A 1147 -46.77 30.26 66.37
CA GLN A 1147 -45.30 30.14 66.22
C GLN A 1147 -44.76 30.52 64.83
N ALA A 1148 -45.61 30.49 63.78
CA ALA A 1148 -45.22 30.77 62.40
C ALA A 1148 -45.64 32.17 61.90
N CYS A 1149 -46.19 33.01 62.79
CA CYS A 1149 -46.69 34.35 62.48
C CYS A 1149 -45.94 35.42 63.29
N GLU A 1150 -45.87 36.64 62.78
CA GLU A 1150 -45.25 37.77 63.49
C GLU A 1150 -46.04 38.19 64.74
N ILE A 1151 -45.32 38.74 65.73
CA ILE A 1151 -45.89 39.23 66.99
C ILE A 1151 -46.52 40.61 66.75
N VAL A 1152 -47.80 40.77 67.07
CA VAL A 1152 -48.48 42.07 66.98
C VAL A 1152 -48.27 42.83 68.28
N THR A 1153 -47.74 44.06 68.20
CA THR A 1153 -47.52 44.93 69.36
C THR A 1153 -48.08 46.32 69.13
N GLY A 1154 -48.36 47.06 70.19
CA GLY A 1154 -48.86 48.44 70.10
C GLY A 1154 -49.27 48.99 71.44
N SER A 1155 -50.03 50.08 71.44
CA SER A 1155 -50.52 50.74 72.64
C SER A 1155 -52.04 50.89 72.65
N ILE A 1156 -52.63 50.78 73.83
CA ILE A 1156 -54.03 51.04 74.11
C ILE A 1156 -54.16 52.16 75.14
N THR A 1157 -55.01 53.15 74.86
CA THR A 1157 -55.26 54.28 75.76
C THR A 1157 -56.57 54.06 76.53
N LEU A 1158 -56.49 54.13 77.85
CA LEU A 1158 -57.64 54.09 78.76
C LEU A 1158 -58.12 55.52 79.03
N LEU A 1159 -59.39 55.77 78.74
CA LEU A 1159 -60.12 57.01 79.02
C LEU A 1159 -61.32 56.64 79.94
N TYR A 1160 -61.80 57.54 80.81
CA TYR A 1160 -63.02 57.32 81.61
C TYR A 1160 -64.04 58.42 81.36
#